data_AF-A0A2A2LJ03-F1
#
_entry.id   AF-A0A2A2LJ03-F1
#
_cell.length_a   1.000
_cell.length_b   1.000
_cell.length_c   1.000
_cell.angle_alpha   90.00
_cell.angle_beta   90.00
_cell.angle_gamma   90.00
#
_symmetry.space_group_name_H-M   'P 1'
#
loop_
_entity.id
_entity.type
_entity.pdbx_description
1 polymer ?
#
loop_
_entity_poly.entity_id
_entity_poly.type
_entity_poly.pdbx_seq_one_letter_code
_entity_poly.pdbx_strand_id
1 'polypeptide(L)'
;MEALFESFRQGLRIHEIVEKAKDASNVDDEVKTKNIRILSKHIQKAMRFQRRMLKKKVRQVANIQRYSVQCVLVINLFNQYIFVLLWFWYLFLTAATLLSLLQWFVLMAFPCFSRWFVAQHMELSSVTGFDPFSKKSTREVSKFVHEYLHRDGVFVLRMVCAHAGVIFATDLIHSLWRTYYGIEAQILESPEAGNKALISLGTYDGIRKRKSEKSIEEHEAGDLKTNLVNKLKFLVENLKFDLKFEGNVDFTSTVDRNIFSVLLASEFLYMQVVSVDTKRESVKLKNATWKDLKAIFSLASPYKWRIMLGISFLGISSSIFLLTPRILGKLIDEFDDSKRASLDPNDKSLQLARYFKNNPLALIGVLFMGGLAIAARVYCMHTAGQLVINNLRKTVFNSVLRQDMAFFDKNKVGEIVSRLSTDALIVGYSVSMNLSDGARALVTCLGSSGLMVYTSPALCKVMFVVIPIIVGSFAIFGKLQRKYTMQMQEAVASANQVATERLSNIRTVRMLVAERKELAAYADKIEEIWRVSKKEGLAKGSMYGSFQFTGYIALSTILFYGSNLIHQGLLTYGELSSFCLYAVLSAASLSNMSGFFLELMKGLGASNRLFELKDRQPLIPLEGGIYKGTVNKEIRCGFSF
;
A
#
# COMPACT_ATOMS: atom_id res chain seq x y z
N MET A 1 -0.76 48.55 6.94
CA MET A 1 -0.22 48.16 5.62
C MET A 1 -0.80 49.01 4.49
N GLU A 2 -2.01 49.55 4.62
CA GLU A 2 -2.64 50.42 3.60
C GLU A 2 -1.88 51.73 3.33
N ALA A 3 -1.32 52.40 4.34
CA ALA A 3 -0.46 53.59 4.12
C ALA A 3 0.88 53.28 3.40
N LEU A 4 1.30 52.01 3.38
CA LEU A 4 2.49 51.53 2.67
C LEU A 4 2.17 51.19 1.21
N PHE A 5 0.95 50.69 0.95
CA PHE A 5 0.45 50.40 -0.39
C PHE A 5 0.15 51.69 -1.18
N GLU A 6 -0.36 52.75 -0.54
CA GLU A 6 -0.57 54.04 -1.20
C GLU A 6 0.74 54.73 -1.64
N SER A 7 1.83 54.54 -0.90
CA SER A 7 3.13 55.14 -1.23
C SER A 7 3.79 54.48 -2.46
N PHE A 8 3.54 53.20 -2.71
CA PHE A 8 4.11 52.49 -3.86
C PHE A 8 3.39 52.84 -5.17
N ARG A 9 2.14 53.31 -5.11
CA ARG A 9 1.33 53.71 -6.26
C ARG A 9 1.70 55.10 -6.83
N GLN A 10 2.53 55.89 -6.14
CA GLN A 10 2.89 57.27 -6.52
C GLN A 10 4.38 57.44 -6.91
N GLY A 11 5.12 56.38 -7.24
CA GLY A 11 6.51 56.49 -7.70
C GLY A 11 6.62 56.56 -9.22
N LEU A 12 7.07 57.69 -9.78
CA LEU A 12 7.51 57.77 -11.18
C LEU A 12 8.66 56.76 -11.38
N ARG A 13 8.61 55.91 -12.41
CA ARG A 13 9.68 54.96 -12.70
C ARG A 13 10.89 55.72 -13.25
N ILE A 14 12.10 55.18 -13.06
CA ILE A 14 13.37 55.83 -13.49
C ILE A 14 13.34 56.18 -14.99
N HIS A 15 12.72 55.33 -15.82
CA HIS A 15 12.60 55.62 -17.25
C HIS A 15 11.73 56.87 -17.56
N GLU A 16 10.63 57.10 -16.83
CA GLU A 16 9.76 58.27 -16.99
C GLU A 16 10.46 59.58 -16.57
N ILE A 17 11.39 59.49 -15.61
CA ILE A 17 12.25 60.61 -15.20
C ILE A 17 13.21 60.98 -16.34
N VAL A 18 13.83 59.97 -16.95
CA VAL A 18 14.76 60.17 -18.08
C VAL A 18 14.01 60.68 -19.31
N GLU A 19 12.80 60.18 -19.55
CA GLU A 19 11.93 60.61 -20.64
C GLU A 19 11.51 62.07 -20.50
N LYS A 20 11.04 62.49 -19.32
CA LYS A 20 10.71 63.91 -19.04
C LYS A 20 11.93 64.85 -19.08
N ALA A 21 13.11 64.33 -18.76
CA ALA A 21 14.36 65.10 -18.86
C ALA A 21 14.85 65.24 -20.32
N LYS A 22 14.53 64.26 -21.18
CA LYS A 22 14.88 64.23 -22.60
C LYS A 22 13.80 64.77 -23.54
N ASP A 23 12.66 65.21 -23.00
CA ASP A 23 11.55 65.75 -23.78
C ASP A 23 12.03 66.94 -24.63
N ALA A 24 11.93 66.81 -25.96
CA ALA A 24 12.33 67.85 -26.91
C ALA A 24 11.55 69.16 -26.73
N SER A 25 10.39 69.09 -26.07
CA SER A 25 9.52 70.21 -25.74
C SER A 25 10.02 71.07 -24.57
N ASN A 26 11.10 70.67 -23.88
CA ASN A 26 11.72 71.45 -22.80
C ASN A 26 12.49 72.70 -23.29
N VAL A 27 12.41 73.03 -24.58
CA VAL A 27 12.89 74.30 -25.13
C VAL A 27 11.93 75.45 -24.77
N ASP A 28 10.63 75.16 -24.64
CA ASP A 28 9.64 76.12 -24.17
C ASP A 28 9.69 76.24 -22.64
N ASP A 29 9.83 77.47 -22.15
CA ASP A 29 10.15 77.75 -20.75
C ASP A 29 8.98 77.37 -19.82
N GLU A 30 7.74 77.43 -20.30
CA GLU A 30 6.56 77.05 -19.53
C GLU A 30 6.50 75.52 -19.31
N VAL A 31 6.78 74.73 -20.34
CA VAL A 31 6.80 73.26 -20.30
C VAL A 31 7.96 72.77 -19.44
N LYS A 32 9.15 73.37 -19.60
CA LYS A 32 10.33 73.09 -18.79
C LYS A 32 10.07 73.34 -17.30
N THR A 33 9.45 74.47 -16.96
CA THR A 33 9.14 74.81 -15.57
C THR A 33 8.14 73.83 -14.95
N LYS A 34 7.15 73.37 -15.73
CA LYS A 34 6.17 72.36 -15.30
C LYS A 34 6.80 70.99 -15.08
N ASN A 35 7.67 70.55 -15.99
CA ASN A 35 8.38 69.28 -15.88
C ASN A 35 9.35 69.28 -14.68
N ILE A 36 10.11 70.35 -14.47
CA ILE A 36 10.99 70.52 -13.30
C ILE A 36 10.19 70.50 -11.99
N ARG A 37 9.03 71.15 -11.94
CA ARG A 37 8.18 71.18 -10.74
C ARG A 37 7.60 69.81 -10.38
N ILE A 38 7.24 68.99 -11.38
CA ILE A 38 6.78 67.61 -11.16
C ILE A 38 7.93 66.75 -10.64
N LEU A 39 9.11 66.87 -11.25
CA LEU A 39 10.28 66.08 -10.88
C LEU A 39 10.77 66.41 -9.46
N SER A 40 10.81 67.70 -9.10
CA SER A 40 11.24 68.12 -7.76
C SER A 40 10.29 67.62 -6.66
N LYS A 41 8.98 67.61 -6.92
CA LYS A 41 7.97 67.09 -5.99
C LYS A 41 8.14 65.59 -5.74
N HIS A 42 8.50 64.83 -6.77
CA HIS A 42 8.81 63.40 -6.64
C HIS A 42 10.09 63.15 -5.85
N ILE A 43 11.18 63.85 -6.16
CA ILE A 43 12.45 63.71 -5.46
C ILE A 43 12.29 64.09 -3.98
N GLN A 44 11.55 65.16 -3.66
CA GLN A 44 11.26 65.53 -2.28
C GLN A 44 10.47 64.45 -1.52
N LYS A 45 9.50 63.79 -2.16
CA LYS A 45 8.77 62.67 -1.55
C LYS A 45 9.70 61.48 -1.30
N ALA A 46 10.57 61.15 -2.25
CA ALA A 46 11.57 60.08 -2.10
C ALA A 46 12.55 60.36 -0.95
N MET A 47 13.07 61.59 -0.84
CA MET A 47 13.95 61.98 0.27
C MET A 47 13.23 61.94 1.63
N ARG A 48 11.95 62.31 1.68
CA ARG A 48 11.14 62.18 2.92
C ARG A 48 10.95 60.72 3.32
N PHE A 49 10.73 59.82 2.37
CA PHE A 49 10.67 58.38 2.63
C PHE A 49 12.01 57.87 3.19
N GLN A 50 13.13 58.26 2.58
CA GLN A 50 14.46 57.88 3.04
C GLN A 50 14.76 58.41 4.46
N ARG A 51 14.35 59.65 4.78
CA ARG A 51 14.42 60.19 6.16
C ARG A 51 13.54 59.42 7.15
N ARG A 52 12.36 58.94 6.75
CA ARG A 52 11.49 58.11 7.60
C ARG A 52 12.10 56.72 7.85
N MET A 53 12.75 56.14 6.85
CA MET A 53 13.50 54.89 6.98
C MET A 53 14.67 55.02 7.95
N LEU A 54 15.44 56.12 7.86
CA LEU A 54 16.56 56.40 8.77
C LEU A 54 16.13 56.67 10.23
N LYS A 55 14.91 57.18 10.46
CA LYS A 55 14.38 57.43 11.82
C LYS A 55 13.84 56.18 12.53
N LYS A 56 13.54 55.09 11.81
CA LYS A 56 13.20 53.82 12.45
C LYS A 56 14.52 53.15 12.89
N LYS A 57 14.72 52.99 14.21
CA LYS A 57 15.78 52.13 14.74
C LYS A 57 15.60 50.74 14.13
N VAL A 58 16.49 50.37 13.22
CA VAL A 58 16.59 49.02 12.67
C VAL A 58 16.90 48.10 13.83
N ARG A 59 15.94 47.24 14.21
CA ARG A 59 16.24 46.05 15.00
C ARG A 59 17.17 45.22 14.12
N GLN A 60 18.42 45.01 14.54
CA GLN A 60 19.36 44.14 13.82
C GLN A 60 18.77 42.72 13.81
N VAL A 61 18.11 42.38 12.71
CA VAL A 61 17.79 41.01 12.34
C VAL A 61 19.01 40.53 11.58
N ALA A 62 19.85 39.76 12.25
CA ALA A 62 21.09 39.17 11.77
C ALA A 62 22.28 40.14 11.56
N ASN A 63 23.39 39.72 12.15
CA ASN A 63 24.72 40.26 11.96
C ASN A 63 25.09 40.14 10.46
N ILE A 64 25.44 41.24 9.79
CA ILE A 64 25.97 41.18 8.43
C ILE A 64 27.40 40.64 8.54
N GLN A 65 27.53 39.32 8.56
CA GLN A 65 28.82 38.67 8.37
C GLN A 65 29.28 38.96 6.93
N ARG A 66 30.37 39.72 6.79
CA ARG A 66 31.02 39.97 5.49
C ARG A 66 31.64 38.70 4.86
N TYR A 67 31.66 37.59 5.60
CA TYR A 67 32.20 36.30 5.15
C TYR A 67 31.28 35.15 5.57
N SER A 68 30.07 35.07 5.00
CA SER A 68 29.20 33.88 5.13
C SER A 68 28.92 33.19 3.78
N VAL A 69 29.76 33.44 2.77
CA VAL A 69 29.58 32.86 1.43
C VAL A 69 30.21 31.47 1.29
N GLN A 70 31.06 31.02 2.23
CA GLN A 70 31.87 29.81 1.99
C GLN A 70 31.29 28.49 2.56
N CYS A 71 30.35 28.54 3.51
CA CYS A 71 29.77 27.32 4.10
C CYS A 71 28.31 27.06 3.70
N VAL A 72 27.51 28.09 3.41
CA VAL A 72 26.16 27.90 2.86
C VAL A 72 26.23 27.50 1.39
N LEU A 73 27.26 27.95 0.66
CA LEU A 73 27.45 27.57 -0.73
C LEU A 73 27.69 26.07 -0.84
N VAL A 74 28.56 25.44 -0.04
CA VAL A 74 28.83 24.00 -0.20
C VAL A 74 27.61 23.13 0.16
N ILE A 75 26.82 23.48 1.18
CA ILE A 75 25.59 22.74 1.53
C ILE A 75 24.49 22.96 0.48
N ASN A 76 24.34 24.18 -0.01
CA ASN A 76 23.37 24.49 -1.06
C ASN A 76 23.79 23.90 -2.41
N LEU A 77 25.09 23.87 -2.70
CA LEU A 77 25.69 23.24 -3.87
C LEU A 77 25.57 21.72 -3.76
N PHE A 78 25.74 21.14 -2.57
CA PHE A 78 25.55 19.69 -2.33
C PHE A 78 24.08 19.28 -2.46
N ASN A 79 23.15 20.05 -1.89
CA ASN A 79 21.72 19.86 -2.13
C ASN A 79 21.37 20.07 -3.60
N GLN A 80 21.92 21.09 -4.26
CA GLN A 80 21.76 21.31 -5.68
C GLN A 80 22.31 20.14 -6.49
N TYR A 81 23.46 19.55 -6.13
CA TYR A 81 24.00 18.37 -6.81
C TYR A 81 23.17 17.12 -6.54
N ILE A 82 22.63 16.92 -5.34
CA ILE A 82 21.70 15.80 -5.05
C ILE A 82 20.42 15.98 -5.85
N PHE A 83 19.84 17.18 -5.86
CA PHE A 83 18.62 17.46 -6.63
C PHE A 83 18.89 17.38 -8.13
N VAL A 84 20.03 17.86 -8.62
CA VAL A 84 20.44 17.75 -10.02
C VAL A 84 20.69 16.29 -10.38
N LEU A 85 21.36 15.51 -9.52
CA LEU A 85 21.58 14.08 -9.74
C LEU A 85 20.28 13.28 -9.70
N LEU A 86 19.38 13.58 -8.75
CA LEU A 86 18.04 12.99 -8.70
C LEU A 86 17.23 13.40 -9.93
N TRP A 87 17.32 14.65 -10.36
CA TRP A 87 16.62 15.14 -11.54
C TRP A 87 17.14 14.47 -12.80
N PHE A 88 18.47 14.33 -12.97
CA PHE A 88 19.07 13.56 -14.06
C PHE A 88 18.73 12.07 -13.97
N TRP A 89 18.65 11.49 -12.77
CA TRP A 89 18.24 10.11 -12.57
C TRP A 89 16.77 9.89 -12.95
N TYR A 90 15.88 10.78 -12.51
CA TYR A 90 14.48 10.75 -12.91
C TYR A 90 14.32 11.01 -14.41
N LEU A 91 15.09 11.94 -14.98
CA LEU A 91 15.07 12.24 -16.40
C LEU A 91 15.59 11.05 -17.21
N PHE A 92 16.65 10.39 -16.76
CA PHE A 92 17.16 9.14 -17.31
C PHE A 92 16.15 8.01 -17.22
N LEU A 93 15.49 7.81 -16.07
CA LEU A 93 14.44 6.80 -15.91
C LEU A 93 13.23 7.11 -16.80
N THR A 94 12.82 8.38 -16.90
CA THR A 94 11.75 8.77 -17.83
C THR A 94 12.17 8.59 -19.27
N ALA A 95 13.42 8.90 -19.64
CA ALA A 95 13.93 8.69 -20.99
C ALA A 95 14.05 7.19 -21.32
N ALA A 96 14.50 6.37 -20.37
CA ALA A 96 14.59 4.91 -20.51
C ALA A 96 13.21 4.28 -20.62
N THR A 97 12.23 4.74 -19.84
CA THR A 97 10.83 4.26 -19.94
C THR A 97 10.15 4.75 -21.21
N LEU A 98 10.38 6.00 -21.64
CA LEU A 98 9.93 6.52 -22.94
C LEU A 98 10.57 5.76 -24.10
N LEU A 99 11.88 5.46 -24.02
CA LEU A 99 12.59 4.69 -25.05
C LEU A 99 12.09 3.24 -25.09
N SER A 100 11.83 2.63 -23.93
CA SER A 100 11.21 1.31 -23.85
C SER A 100 9.82 1.33 -24.47
N LEU A 101 8.98 2.32 -24.12
CA LEU A 101 7.65 2.49 -24.69
C LEU A 101 7.70 2.70 -26.20
N LEU A 102 8.62 3.55 -26.69
CA LEU A 102 8.88 3.77 -28.11
C LEU A 102 9.36 2.50 -28.81
N GLN A 103 10.24 1.72 -28.19
CA GLN A 103 10.70 0.43 -28.72
C GLN A 103 9.53 -0.55 -28.86
N TRP A 104 8.68 -0.68 -27.83
CA TRP A 104 7.47 -1.50 -27.91
C TRP A 104 6.50 -1.00 -28.96
N PHE A 105 6.33 0.32 -29.08
CA PHE A 105 5.49 0.94 -30.08
C PHE A 105 6.00 0.67 -31.50
N VAL A 106 7.30 0.82 -31.76
CA VAL A 106 7.94 0.49 -33.04
C VAL A 106 7.76 -1.00 -33.36
N LEU A 107 8.03 -1.88 -32.40
CA LEU A 107 7.86 -3.32 -32.57
C LEU A 107 6.40 -3.73 -32.88
N MET A 108 5.42 -2.94 -32.43
CA MET A 108 3.99 -3.18 -32.68
C MET A 108 3.46 -2.49 -33.94
N ALA A 109 3.99 -1.32 -34.29
CA ALA A 109 3.57 -0.54 -35.44
C ALA A 109 4.01 -1.20 -36.76
N PHE A 110 5.19 -1.83 -36.78
CA PHE A 110 5.75 -2.45 -37.98
C PHE A 110 5.46 -3.96 -38.05
N PRO A 111 4.64 -4.42 -39.02
CA PRO A 111 4.24 -5.82 -39.14
C PRO A 111 5.40 -6.77 -39.49
N CYS A 112 6.50 -6.23 -40.03
CA CYS A 112 7.69 -7.01 -40.35
C CYS A 112 8.34 -7.64 -39.09
N PHE A 113 8.39 -6.90 -37.98
CA PHE A 113 8.96 -7.41 -36.72
C PHE A 113 8.09 -8.49 -36.08
N SER A 114 6.77 -8.37 -36.20
CA SER A 114 5.83 -9.39 -35.72
C SER A 114 6.00 -10.71 -36.47
N ARG A 115 6.15 -10.65 -37.80
CA ARG A 115 6.37 -11.83 -38.66
C ARG A 115 7.72 -12.48 -38.37
N TRP A 116 8.77 -11.68 -38.26
CA TRP A 116 10.12 -12.16 -37.98
C TRP A 116 10.21 -12.85 -36.61
N PHE A 117 9.59 -12.28 -35.57
CA PHE A 117 9.57 -12.88 -34.24
C PHE A 117 8.90 -14.27 -34.22
N VAL A 118 7.77 -14.41 -34.89
CA VAL A 118 7.05 -15.70 -34.98
C VAL A 118 7.84 -16.71 -35.83
N ALA A 119 8.41 -16.28 -36.96
CA ALA A 119 9.24 -17.13 -37.82
C ALA A 119 10.49 -17.67 -37.09
N GLN A 120 11.18 -16.82 -36.32
CA GLN A 120 12.36 -17.21 -35.55
C GLN A 120 12.04 -18.24 -34.46
N HIS A 121 10.92 -18.09 -33.75
CA HIS A 121 10.52 -19.07 -32.73
C HIS A 121 10.10 -20.40 -33.37
N MET A 122 9.55 -20.39 -34.58
CA MET A 122 9.24 -21.63 -35.29
C MET A 122 10.49 -22.38 -35.76
N GLU A 123 11.53 -21.65 -36.20
CA GLU A 123 12.86 -22.23 -36.50
C GLU A 123 13.44 -22.95 -35.27
N LEU A 124 13.37 -22.31 -34.10
CA LEU A 124 13.80 -22.88 -32.82
C LEU A 124 13.00 -24.12 -32.39
N SER A 125 11.75 -24.27 -32.83
CA SER A 125 10.88 -25.41 -32.48
C SER A 125 11.14 -26.71 -33.28
N SER A 126 12.15 -26.73 -34.16
CA SER A 126 12.55 -27.92 -34.94
C SER A 126 11.43 -28.53 -35.80
N VAL A 127 10.60 -27.69 -36.43
CA VAL A 127 9.66 -28.16 -37.45
C VAL A 127 10.46 -28.65 -38.67
N THR A 128 10.41 -29.94 -38.97
CA THR A 128 11.14 -30.55 -40.10
C THR A 128 10.70 -29.91 -41.43
N GLY A 129 11.61 -29.19 -42.08
CA GLY A 129 11.42 -28.60 -43.42
C GLY A 129 10.99 -27.12 -43.47
N PHE A 130 11.04 -26.38 -42.36
CA PHE A 130 10.75 -24.94 -42.36
C PHE A 130 11.99 -24.09 -42.66
N ASP A 131 12.09 -23.59 -43.89
CA ASP A 131 13.14 -22.64 -44.29
C ASP A 131 12.67 -21.19 -44.11
N PRO A 132 13.25 -20.37 -43.21
CA PRO A 132 12.80 -19.00 -42.93
C PRO A 132 13.02 -18.03 -44.11
N PHE A 133 13.83 -18.40 -45.09
CA PHE A 133 14.15 -17.60 -46.28
C PHE A 133 13.33 -17.98 -47.52
N SER A 134 12.52 -19.03 -47.46
CA SER A 134 11.63 -19.41 -48.56
C SER A 134 10.47 -18.42 -48.69
N LYS A 135 10.15 -18.00 -49.92
CA LYS A 135 9.00 -17.11 -50.18
C LYS A 135 7.67 -17.75 -49.74
N LYS A 136 7.59 -19.09 -49.73
CA LYS A 136 6.39 -19.85 -49.34
C LYS A 136 6.16 -19.78 -47.82
N SER A 137 7.18 -20.09 -47.02
CA SER A 137 7.11 -20.04 -45.55
C SER A 137 6.82 -18.63 -45.03
N THR A 138 7.45 -17.60 -45.62
CA THR A 138 7.22 -16.21 -45.21
C THR A 138 5.77 -15.76 -45.46
N ARG A 139 5.16 -16.24 -46.54
CA ARG A 139 3.75 -15.97 -46.87
C ARG A 139 2.80 -16.68 -45.90
N GLU A 140 3.13 -17.90 -45.54
CA GLU A 140 2.43 -18.72 -44.56
C GLU A 140 2.46 -18.09 -43.16
N VAL A 141 3.63 -17.65 -42.69
CA VAL A 141 3.75 -16.93 -41.40
C VAL A 141 2.98 -15.62 -41.44
N SER A 142 3.00 -14.90 -42.56
CA SER A 142 2.26 -13.67 -42.72
C SER A 142 0.74 -13.88 -42.62
N LYS A 143 0.20 -14.98 -43.16
CA LYS A 143 -1.22 -15.32 -43.03
C LYS A 143 -1.58 -15.64 -41.58
N PHE A 144 -0.83 -16.52 -40.94
CA PHE A 144 -1.02 -16.85 -39.52
C PHE A 144 -1.02 -15.62 -38.59
N VAL A 145 -0.05 -14.72 -38.78
CA VAL A 145 0.05 -13.51 -37.96
C VAL A 145 -1.10 -12.53 -38.23
N HIS A 146 -1.58 -12.42 -39.47
CA HIS A 146 -2.61 -11.43 -39.83
C HIS A 146 -4.04 -11.93 -39.62
N GLU A 147 -4.33 -13.18 -39.98
CA GLU A 147 -5.68 -13.76 -39.98
C GLU A 147 -6.03 -14.40 -38.64
N TYR A 148 -5.07 -15.02 -37.96
CA TYR A 148 -5.31 -15.74 -36.71
C TYR A 148 -4.86 -14.94 -35.49
N LEU A 149 -3.57 -14.61 -35.40
CA LEU A 149 -2.99 -14.07 -34.17
C LEU A 149 -3.23 -12.56 -33.95
N HIS A 150 -3.38 -11.80 -35.03
CA HIS A 150 -3.48 -10.33 -35.02
C HIS A 150 -2.32 -9.63 -34.29
N ARG A 151 -2.31 -8.28 -34.28
CA ARG A 151 -1.25 -7.50 -33.60
C ARG A 151 -1.26 -7.71 -32.08
N ASP A 152 -2.45 -7.81 -31.50
CA ASP A 152 -2.63 -7.96 -30.05
C ASP A 152 -2.19 -9.34 -29.55
N GLY A 153 -2.41 -10.42 -30.32
CA GLY A 153 -1.94 -11.76 -29.96
C GLY A 153 -0.42 -11.88 -30.02
N VAL A 154 0.24 -11.23 -31.00
CA VAL A 154 1.72 -11.17 -31.05
C VAL A 154 2.27 -10.39 -29.85
N PHE A 155 1.58 -9.33 -29.40
CA PHE A 155 1.95 -8.59 -28.19
C PHE A 155 1.93 -9.49 -26.95
N VAL A 156 0.84 -10.23 -26.76
CA VAL A 156 0.72 -11.16 -25.62
C VAL A 156 1.80 -12.23 -25.67
N LEU A 157 2.09 -12.83 -26.83
CA LEU A 157 3.14 -13.83 -26.96
C LEU A 157 4.55 -13.27 -26.66
N ARG A 158 4.83 -12.03 -27.04
CA ARG A 158 6.08 -11.35 -26.68
C ARG A 158 6.19 -11.08 -25.18
N MET A 159 5.10 -10.69 -24.53
CA MET A 159 5.06 -10.51 -23.08
C MET A 159 5.27 -11.86 -22.35
N VAL A 160 4.62 -12.92 -22.82
CA VAL A 160 4.82 -14.28 -22.27
C VAL A 160 6.27 -14.73 -22.47
N CYS A 161 6.87 -14.49 -23.63
CA CYS A 161 8.29 -14.79 -23.89
C CYS A 161 9.23 -14.04 -22.93
N ALA A 162 8.97 -12.75 -22.67
CA ALA A 162 9.78 -11.94 -21.76
C ALA A 162 9.71 -12.40 -20.29
N HIS A 163 8.58 -12.99 -19.86
CA HIS A 163 8.35 -13.37 -18.46
C HIS A 163 8.50 -14.87 -18.16
N ALA A 164 8.11 -15.75 -19.09
CA ALA A 164 8.14 -17.20 -18.94
C ALA A 164 9.34 -17.86 -19.65
N GLY A 165 10.11 -17.09 -20.41
CA GLY A 165 11.31 -17.54 -21.13
C GLY A 165 11.02 -18.06 -22.55
N VAL A 166 12.10 -18.15 -23.33
CA VAL A 166 12.04 -18.44 -24.79
C VAL A 166 11.51 -19.84 -25.08
N ILE A 167 11.87 -20.86 -24.30
CA ILE A 167 11.47 -22.26 -24.54
C ILE A 167 9.94 -22.42 -24.47
N PHE A 168 9.33 -21.90 -23.40
CA PHE A 168 7.88 -21.96 -23.22
C PHE A 168 7.14 -21.18 -24.32
N ALA A 169 7.66 -20.01 -24.71
CA ALA A 169 7.08 -19.23 -25.80
C ALA A 169 7.17 -19.95 -27.15
N THR A 170 8.28 -20.63 -27.42
CA THR A 170 8.48 -21.45 -28.62
C THR A 170 7.46 -22.59 -28.70
N ASP A 171 7.27 -23.34 -27.62
CA ASP A 171 6.29 -24.43 -27.56
C ASP A 171 4.85 -23.92 -27.73
N LEU A 172 4.54 -22.77 -27.13
CA LEU A 172 3.23 -22.12 -27.23
C LEU A 172 2.95 -21.65 -28.67
N ILE A 173 3.92 -20.99 -29.31
CA ILE A 173 3.81 -20.54 -30.71
C ILE A 173 3.63 -21.75 -31.63
N HIS A 174 4.39 -22.82 -31.43
CA HIS A 174 4.29 -24.04 -32.21
C HIS A 174 2.94 -24.77 -32.01
N SER A 175 2.41 -24.79 -30.80
CA SER A 175 1.06 -25.32 -30.52
C SER A 175 -0.03 -24.51 -31.22
N LEU A 176 0.04 -23.17 -31.17
CA LEU A 176 -0.87 -22.28 -31.88
C LEU A 176 -0.78 -22.46 -33.40
N TRP A 177 0.43 -22.63 -33.92
CA TRP A 177 0.68 -22.90 -35.34
C TRP A 177 0.07 -24.22 -35.81
N ARG A 178 0.26 -25.32 -35.06
CA ARG A 178 -0.35 -26.62 -35.35
C ARG A 178 -1.88 -26.55 -35.35
N THR A 179 -2.44 -25.78 -34.43
CA THR A 179 -3.89 -25.57 -34.35
C THR A 179 -4.40 -24.85 -35.60
N TYR A 180 -3.69 -23.83 -36.08
CA TYR A 180 -4.05 -23.09 -37.29
C TYR A 180 -4.01 -23.96 -38.56
N TYR A 181 -2.95 -24.75 -38.77
CA TYR A 181 -2.88 -25.65 -39.93
C TYR A 181 -3.80 -26.87 -39.83
N GLY A 182 -4.06 -27.35 -38.61
CA GLY A 182 -5.07 -28.38 -38.37
C GLY A 182 -6.48 -27.92 -38.77
N ILE A 183 -6.73 -26.61 -38.73
CA ILE A 183 -7.96 -26.01 -39.24
C ILE A 183 -7.91 -25.94 -40.78
N GLU A 184 -6.80 -25.53 -41.40
CA GLU A 184 -6.67 -25.39 -42.87
C GLU A 184 -6.79 -26.74 -43.62
N ALA A 185 -6.34 -27.87 -43.02
CA ALA A 185 -6.54 -29.21 -43.56
C ALA A 185 -8.02 -29.62 -43.67
N GLN A 186 -8.88 -29.16 -42.75
CA GLN A 186 -10.34 -29.38 -42.81
C GLN A 186 -11.04 -28.48 -43.85
N ILE A 187 -10.43 -27.34 -44.22
CA ILE A 187 -10.95 -26.41 -45.24
C ILE A 187 -10.64 -26.90 -46.66
N LEU A 188 -9.48 -27.55 -46.84
CA LEU A 188 -9.06 -28.10 -48.14
C LEU A 188 -9.81 -29.37 -48.55
N GLU A 189 -10.28 -30.19 -47.60
CA GLU A 189 -11.12 -31.38 -47.88
C GLU A 189 -12.61 -31.04 -48.06
N SER A 190 -13.11 -29.95 -47.47
CA SER A 190 -14.40 -29.36 -47.88
C SER A 190 -14.47 -27.85 -47.58
N PRO A 191 -14.70 -27.00 -48.59
CA PRO A 191 -14.79 -25.55 -48.39
C PRO A 191 -16.00 -25.13 -47.52
N GLU A 192 -17.00 -25.99 -47.35
CA GLU A 192 -18.17 -25.74 -46.51
C GLU A 192 -17.93 -26.02 -45.00
N ALA A 193 -17.09 -27.02 -44.65
CA ALA A 193 -16.76 -27.29 -43.24
C ALA A 193 -15.78 -26.26 -42.67
N GLY A 194 -14.85 -25.79 -43.50
CA GLY A 194 -13.89 -24.74 -43.13
C GLY A 194 -14.55 -23.40 -42.81
N ASN A 195 -15.56 -23.00 -43.60
CA ASN A 195 -16.35 -21.81 -43.32
C ASN A 195 -17.13 -21.94 -42.00
N LYS A 196 -17.64 -23.12 -41.64
CA LYS A 196 -18.30 -23.36 -40.34
C LYS A 196 -17.35 -23.29 -39.15
N ALA A 197 -16.10 -23.75 -39.30
CA ALA A 197 -15.09 -23.66 -38.25
C ALA A 197 -14.67 -22.20 -38.00
N LEU A 198 -14.47 -21.42 -39.07
CA LEU A 198 -14.21 -19.96 -39.03
C LEU A 198 -15.38 -19.15 -38.44
N ILE A 199 -16.62 -19.65 -38.53
CA ILE A 199 -17.80 -19.04 -37.90
C ILE A 199 -17.88 -19.36 -36.39
N SER A 200 -17.22 -20.43 -35.91
CA SER A 200 -17.24 -20.84 -34.50
C SER A 200 -16.16 -20.16 -33.63
N LEU A 201 -15.07 -19.69 -34.23
CA LEU A 201 -14.00 -18.94 -33.58
C LEU A 201 -13.98 -17.53 -34.20
N GLY A 202 -14.67 -16.59 -33.56
CA GLY A 202 -14.85 -15.21 -34.04
C GLY A 202 -13.54 -14.60 -34.56
N THR A 203 -13.52 -13.93 -35.71
CA THR A 203 -14.15 -12.61 -35.91
C THR A 203 -14.20 -12.27 -37.42
N TYR A 204 -15.05 -11.29 -37.77
CA TYR A 204 -15.01 -10.40 -38.94
C TYR A 204 -15.97 -10.54 -40.14
N ASP A 205 -16.89 -11.51 -40.20
CA ASP A 205 -17.98 -11.46 -41.23
C ASP A 205 -19.41 -11.31 -40.67
N GLY A 206 -19.54 -11.15 -39.35
CA GLY A 206 -20.81 -10.81 -38.70
C GLY A 206 -21.24 -9.35 -38.86
N ILE A 207 -20.40 -8.49 -39.46
CA ILE A 207 -20.68 -7.04 -39.59
C ILE A 207 -21.39 -6.71 -40.91
N ARG A 208 -21.34 -7.58 -41.93
CA ARG A 208 -22.00 -7.31 -43.21
C ARG A 208 -23.41 -7.88 -43.33
N LYS A 209 -23.74 -8.98 -42.63
CA LYS A 209 -25.12 -9.49 -42.57
C LYS A 209 -26.02 -8.86 -41.50
N ARG A 210 -25.46 -8.31 -40.41
CA ARG A 210 -26.23 -7.48 -39.46
C ARG A 210 -26.63 -6.11 -40.02
N LYS A 211 -26.09 -5.68 -41.16
CA LYS A 211 -26.53 -4.43 -41.83
C LYS A 211 -27.81 -4.60 -42.65
N SER A 212 -28.20 -5.84 -42.97
CA SER A 212 -29.49 -6.15 -43.61
C SER A 212 -30.59 -6.36 -42.57
N GLU A 213 -30.31 -7.01 -41.45
CA GLU A 213 -31.32 -7.23 -40.38
C GLU A 213 -31.50 -6.02 -39.45
N LYS A 214 -30.52 -5.09 -39.37
CA LYS A 214 -30.72 -3.79 -38.70
C LYS A 214 -31.74 -2.86 -39.38
N SER A 215 -32.08 -3.11 -40.65
CA SER A 215 -33.12 -2.31 -41.32
C SER A 215 -34.54 -2.72 -40.92
N ILE A 216 -34.71 -3.83 -40.17
CA ILE A 216 -36.01 -4.30 -39.67
C ILE A 216 -36.13 -4.06 -38.15
N GLU A 217 -35.03 -4.16 -37.38
CA GLU A 217 -35.04 -3.78 -35.94
C GLU A 217 -35.03 -2.26 -35.68
N GLU A 218 -34.65 -1.43 -36.66
CA GLU A 218 -34.77 0.03 -36.54
C GLU A 218 -36.23 0.52 -36.52
N HIS A 219 -37.20 -0.31 -36.90
CA HIS A 219 -38.62 0.03 -36.78
C HIS A 219 -39.23 -0.28 -35.40
N GLU A 220 -38.65 -1.18 -34.60
CA GLU A 220 -39.11 -1.47 -33.22
C GLU A 220 -38.28 -0.75 -32.14
N ALA A 221 -37.02 -0.38 -32.41
CA ALA A 221 -36.23 0.45 -31.52
C ALA A 221 -36.66 1.94 -31.53
N GLY A 222 -37.39 2.37 -32.56
CA GLY A 222 -38.01 3.70 -32.65
C GLY A 222 -39.09 3.94 -31.59
N ASP A 223 -39.85 2.89 -31.23
CA ASP A 223 -40.95 2.95 -30.25
C ASP A 223 -40.47 2.92 -28.79
N LEU A 224 -39.30 2.31 -28.54
CA LEU A 224 -38.71 2.31 -27.19
C LEU A 224 -37.98 3.64 -26.90
N LYS A 225 -37.38 4.26 -27.92
CA LYS A 225 -36.69 5.56 -27.78
C LYS A 225 -37.69 6.70 -27.63
N THR A 226 -38.82 6.69 -28.33
CA THR A 226 -39.92 7.64 -28.10
C THR A 226 -40.57 7.43 -26.74
N ASN A 227 -40.74 6.20 -26.26
CA ASN A 227 -41.24 5.94 -24.90
C ASN A 227 -40.26 6.38 -23.79
N LEU A 228 -38.95 6.24 -23.99
CA LEU A 228 -37.95 6.69 -23.01
C LEU A 228 -37.75 8.20 -23.04
N VAL A 229 -37.79 8.83 -24.22
CA VAL A 229 -37.73 10.29 -24.37
C VAL A 229 -39.02 10.94 -23.88
N ASN A 230 -40.19 10.32 -24.08
CA ASN A 230 -41.45 10.79 -23.49
C ASN A 230 -41.52 10.54 -21.98
N LYS A 231 -40.93 9.45 -21.45
CA LYS A 231 -40.77 9.26 -19.99
C LYS A 231 -39.74 10.22 -19.38
N LEU A 232 -38.67 10.58 -20.09
CA LEU A 232 -37.74 11.62 -19.66
C LEU A 232 -38.36 13.02 -19.77
N LYS A 233 -39.15 13.31 -20.81
CA LYS A 233 -39.93 14.56 -20.92
C LYS A 233 -40.98 14.65 -19.81
N PHE A 234 -41.64 13.54 -19.45
CA PHE A 234 -42.60 13.45 -18.35
C PHE A 234 -41.92 13.58 -16.97
N LEU A 235 -40.68 13.10 -16.81
CA LEU A 235 -39.87 13.31 -15.60
C LEU A 235 -39.30 14.74 -15.51
N VAL A 236 -39.00 15.38 -16.65
CA VAL A 236 -38.52 16.76 -16.74
C VAL A 236 -39.69 17.77 -16.60
N GLU A 237 -40.89 17.44 -17.07
CA GLU A 237 -42.11 18.25 -16.85
C GLU A 237 -42.68 18.11 -15.43
N ASN A 238 -42.45 16.98 -14.74
CA ASN A 238 -42.83 16.78 -13.34
C ASN A 238 -41.76 17.22 -12.32
N LEU A 239 -40.58 17.69 -12.77
CA LEU A 239 -39.58 18.37 -11.97
C LEU A 239 -39.69 19.89 -12.14
N LYS A 240 -40.92 20.43 -12.04
CA LYS A 240 -41.13 21.81 -11.63
C LYS A 240 -41.03 21.89 -10.12
N PHE A 241 -39.80 21.98 -9.60
CA PHE A 241 -39.61 22.62 -8.31
C PHE A 241 -39.65 24.14 -8.54
N ASP A 242 -40.75 24.70 -8.09
CA ASP A 242 -41.04 26.13 -8.05
C ASP A 242 -40.03 26.79 -7.10
N LEU A 243 -39.07 27.53 -7.67
CA LEU A 243 -38.26 28.48 -6.93
C LEU A 243 -38.48 29.86 -7.56
N LYS A 244 -39.62 30.45 -7.20
CA LYS A 244 -39.79 31.90 -7.18
C LYS A 244 -38.76 32.48 -6.19
N PHE A 245 -37.72 33.11 -6.72
CA PHE A 245 -37.01 34.16 -5.99
C PHE A 245 -37.34 35.49 -6.67
N GLU A 246 -38.35 36.15 -6.12
CA GLU A 246 -38.63 37.56 -6.32
C GLU A 246 -38.26 38.22 -4.98
N GLY A 247 -37.22 39.05 -4.96
CA GLY A 247 -36.72 39.63 -3.72
C GLY A 247 -35.31 40.19 -3.83
N ASN A 248 -35.22 41.38 -4.42
CA ASN A 248 -34.04 42.24 -4.47
C ASN A 248 -33.71 42.78 -3.06
N VAL A 249 -32.61 42.36 -2.42
CA VAL A 249 -31.97 43.15 -1.34
C VAL A 249 -30.45 42.93 -1.32
N ASP A 250 -29.78 44.06 -1.29
CA ASP A 250 -28.35 44.33 -1.28
C ASP A 250 -27.61 43.91 0.02
N PHE A 251 -26.28 44.01 -0.07
CA PHE A 251 -25.33 44.33 1.00
C PHE A 251 -24.73 43.24 1.90
N THR A 252 -23.41 43.10 1.74
CA THR A 252 -22.34 42.89 2.72
C THR A 252 -22.73 42.68 4.20
N SER A 253 -21.97 41.77 4.83
CA SER A 253 -21.81 41.54 6.29
C SER A 253 -22.72 40.49 6.92
N THR A 254 -22.30 39.22 6.91
CA THR A 254 -22.24 38.39 8.12
C THR A 254 -21.47 37.09 7.86
N VAL A 255 -20.23 37.10 8.33
CA VAL A 255 -19.51 35.90 8.76
C VAL A 255 -20.25 35.37 9.99
N ASP A 256 -20.70 34.11 10.01
CA ASP A 256 -20.43 33.16 11.11
C ASP A 256 -21.14 31.78 11.01
N ARG A 257 -20.35 30.75 11.30
CA ARG A 257 -20.68 29.48 11.98
C ARG A 257 -21.61 28.40 11.40
N ASN A 258 -22.33 28.56 10.29
CA ASN A 258 -23.33 27.54 9.90
C ASN A 258 -23.10 26.71 8.63
N ILE A 259 -21.96 26.83 7.93
CA ILE A 259 -21.71 26.01 6.73
C ILE A 259 -21.07 24.65 7.08
N PHE A 260 -20.30 24.57 8.17
CA PHE A 260 -19.62 23.33 8.58
C PHE A 260 -20.55 22.34 9.30
N SER A 261 -21.62 22.83 9.95
CA SER A 261 -22.65 22.00 10.59
C SER A 261 -23.65 21.41 9.58
N VAL A 262 -23.97 22.15 8.52
CA VAL A 262 -24.91 21.70 7.49
C VAL A 262 -24.30 20.64 6.56
N LEU A 263 -23.00 20.74 6.24
CA LEU A 263 -22.30 19.73 5.42
C LEU A 263 -22.03 18.41 6.18
N LEU A 264 -21.91 18.45 7.50
CA LEU A 264 -21.81 17.25 8.34
C LEU A 264 -23.17 16.60 8.63
N ALA A 265 -24.27 17.35 8.55
CA ALA A 265 -25.59 16.88 8.97
C ALA A 265 -26.40 16.17 7.86
N SER A 266 -26.17 16.43 6.57
CA SER A 266 -27.10 15.98 5.52
C SER A 266 -26.83 14.62 4.88
N GLU A 267 -25.60 14.07 4.95
CA GLU A 267 -25.31 12.71 4.42
C GLU A 267 -24.78 11.71 5.46
N PHE A 268 -24.38 12.16 6.66
CA PHE A 268 -23.65 11.29 7.61
C PHE A 268 -24.55 10.63 8.68
N LEU A 269 -25.78 11.12 8.88
CA LEU A 269 -26.67 10.68 9.97
C LEU A 269 -27.76 9.66 9.57
N TYR A 270 -27.81 9.22 8.31
CA TYR A 270 -28.80 8.22 7.85
C TYR A 270 -28.22 6.82 7.60
N MET A 271 -27.08 6.49 8.18
CA MET A 271 -26.65 5.09 8.32
C MET A 271 -27.23 4.55 9.63
N GLN A 272 -28.52 4.18 9.61
CA GLN A 272 -29.05 3.25 10.60
C GLN A 272 -28.13 2.04 10.62
N VAL A 273 -27.38 1.89 11.70
CA VAL A 273 -26.66 0.66 12.03
C VAL A 273 -27.74 -0.39 12.30
N VAL A 274 -28.28 -0.96 11.23
CA VAL A 274 -29.11 -2.16 11.30
C VAL A 274 -28.17 -3.26 11.79
N SER A 275 -28.30 -3.59 13.07
CA SER A 275 -27.75 -4.81 13.66
C SER A 275 -28.42 -5.99 12.96
N VAL A 276 -27.79 -6.47 11.90
CA VAL A 276 -28.12 -7.78 11.36
C VAL A 276 -27.40 -8.77 12.26
N ASP A 277 -28.18 -9.49 13.07
CA ASP A 277 -27.69 -10.60 13.88
C ASP A 277 -27.03 -11.64 12.96
N THR A 278 -25.74 -11.86 13.15
CA THR A 278 -25.05 -12.99 12.54
C THR A 278 -25.60 -14.27 13.17
N LYS A 279 -26.15 -15.18 12.36
CA LYS A 279 -26.74 -16.45 12.82
C LYS A 279 -25.76 -17.40 13.53
N ARG A 280 -24.44 -17.17 13.39
CA ARG A 280 -23.41 -17.88 14.14
C ARG A 280 -22.96 -17.01 15.31
N GLU A 281 -23.13 -17.52 16.53
CA GLU A 281 -22.41 -16.98 17.69
C GLU A 281 -20.93 -16.90 17.33
N SER A 282 -20.33 -15.71 17.50
CA SER A 282 -18.89 -15.58 17.39
C SER A 282 -18.27 -16.61 18.32
N VAL A 283 -17.46 -17.54 17.79
CA VAL A 283 -16.70 -18.49 18.60
C VAL A 283 -16.03 -17.67 19.70
N LYS A 284 -16.53 -17.80 20.94
CA LYS A 284 -15.99 -17.06 22.07
C LYS A 284 -14.57 -17.55 22.22
N LEU A 285 -13.60 -16.72 21.83
CA LEU A 285 -12.19 -16.95 22.12
C LEU A 285 -12.13 -17.13 23.64
N LYS A 286 -11.91 -18.36 24.09
CA LYS A 286 -11.73 -18.67 25.51
C LYS A 286 -10.65 -17.73 26.01
N ASN A 287 -10.96 -16.92 27.03
CA ASN A 287 -9.99 -16.00 27.62
C ASN A 287 -8.75 -16.82 28.00
N ALA A 288 -7.60 -16.48 27.42
CA ALA A 288 -6.36 -17.21 27.63
C ALA A 288 -6.06 -17.23 29.13
N THR A 289 -5.98 -18.42 29.73
CA THR A 289 -5.68 -18.53 31.15
C THR A 289 -4.17 -18.38 31.31
N TRP A 290 -3.70 -17.70 32.36
CA TRP A 290 -2.26 -17.53 32.63
C TRP A 290 -1.51 -18.88 32.70
N LYS A 291 -2.22 -19.95 33.08
CA LYS A 291 -1.75 -21.34 33.03
C LYS A 291 -1.41 -21.80 31.61
N ASP A 292 -2.25 -21.49 30.62
CA ASP A 292 -2.05 -21.87 29.21
C ASP A 292 -0.84 -21.12 28.63
N LEU A 293 -0.71 -19.84 28.96
CA LEU A 293 0.46 -19.04 28.59
C LEU A 293 1.74 -19.65 29.18
N LYS A 294 1.74 -19.93 30.49
CA LYS A 294 2.87 -20.55 31.18
C LYS A 294 3.23 -21.91 30.58
N ALA A 295 2.24 -22.71 30.21
CA ALA A 295 2.45 -24.00 29.55
C ALA A 295 3.18 -23.82 28.21
N ILE A 296 2.73 -22.91 27.36
CA ILE A 296 3.36 -22.58 26.07
C ILE A 296 4.81 -22.12 26.25
N PHE A 297 5.07 -21.20 27.19
CA PHE A 297 6.42 -20.72 27.49
C PHE A 297 7.30 -21.82 28.10
N SER A 298 6.72 -22.78 28.83
CA SER A 298 7.45 -23.93 29.35
C SER A 298 8.05 -24.81 28.25
N LEU A 299 7.46 -24.87 27.04
CA LEU A 299 8.08 -25.60 25.92
C LEU A 299 9.38 -24.98 25.43
N ALA A 300 9.56 -23.68 25.64
CA ALA A 300 10.79 -22.98 25.28
C ALA A 300 11.87 -23.06 26.37
N SER A 301 11.56 -23.60 27.55
CA SER A 301 12.50 -23.80 28.66
C SER A 301 13.85 -24.43 28.27
N PRO A 302 13.92 -25.53 27.49
CA PRO A 302 15.21 -26.13 27.09
C PRO A 302 16.06 -25.21 26.20
N TYR A 303 15.47 -24.25 25.51
CA TYR A 303 16.15 -23.34 24.59
C TYR A 303 16.24 -21.90 25.12
N LYS A 304 15.97 -21.70 26.41
CA LYS A 304 15.96 -20.38 27.07
C LYS A 304 17.24 -19.57 26.86
N TRP A 305 18.41 -20.23 26.79
CA TRP A 305 19.69 -19.54 26.56
C TRP A 305 19.72 -18.80 25.22
N ARG A 306 19.22 -19.42 24.14
CA ARG A 306 19.19 -18.82 22.81
C ARG A 306 18.19 -17.66 22.73
N ILE A 307 17.05 -17.81 23.41
CA ILE A 307 16.02 -16.77 23.49
C ILE A 307 16.54 -15.57 24.30
N MET A 308 17.18 -15.80 25.45
CA MET A 308 17.79 -14.75 26.27
C MET A 308 18.89 -13.98 25.51
N LEU A 309 19.71 -14.71 24.76
CA LEU A 309 20.74 -14.12 23.91
C LEU A 309 20.11 -13.26 22.79
N GLY A 310 19.03 -13.74 22.15
CA GLY A 310 18.25 -12.95 21.20
C GLY A 310 17.62 -11.68 21.82
N ILE A 311 17.07 -11.79 23.03
CA ILE A 311 16.51 -10.64 23.78
C ILE A 311 17.61 -9.63 24.17
N SER A 312 18.83 -10.10 24.45
CA SER A 312 19.96 -9.22 24.75
C SER A 312 20.36 -8.39 23.53
N PHE A 313 20.48 -9.02 22.35
CA PHE A 313 20.70 -8.29 21.08
C PHE A 313 19.54 -7.40 20.69
N LEU A 314 18.31 -7.78 21.05
CA LEU A 314 17.14 -6.93 20.91
C LEU A 314 17.27 -5.65 21.73
N GLY A 315 17.73 -5.72 22.98
CA GLY A 315 17.96 -4.55 23.83
C GLY A 315 18.98 -3.59 23.23
N ILE A 316 20.11 -4.14 22.73
CA ILE A 316 21.17 -3.35 22.08
C ILE A 316 20.64 -2.66 20.82
N SER A 317 20.04 -3.42 19.90
CA SER A 317 19.51 -2.88 18.65
C SER A 317 18.39 -1.85 18.86
N SER A 318 17.46 -2.10 19.81
CA SER A 318 16.37 -1.17 20.12
C SER A 318 16.89 0.11 20.77
N SER A 319 17.94 0.03 21.59
CA SER A 319 18.57 1.21 22.19
C SER A 319 19.25 2.08 21.13
N ILE A 320 20.00 1.47 20.22
CA ILE A 320 20.62 2.18 19.08
C ILE A 320 19.53 2.84 18.23
N PHE A 321 18.44 2.12 17.94
CA PHE A 321 17.33 2.64 17.13
C PHE A 321 16.61 3.82 17.78
N LEU A 322 16.41 3.79 19.11
CA LEU A 322 15.80 4.89 19.86
C LEU A 322 16.72 6.12 19.99
N LEU A 323 18.05 5.94 19.91
CA LEU A 323 19.00 7.05 19.94
C LEU A 323 19.02 7.85 18.63
N THR A 324 18.75 7.21 17.49
CA THR A 324 18.85 7.82 16.16
C THR A 324 18.03 9.12 16.01
N PRO A 325 16.74 9.19 16.35
CA PRO A 325 15.97 10.43 16.20
C PRO A 325 16.50 11.60 17.05
N ARG A 326 17.06 11.33 18.22
CA ARG A 326 17.63 12.36 19.12
C ARG A 326 18.98 12.85 18.64
N ILE A 327 19.83 11.97 18.12
CA ILE A 327 21.10 12.36 17.47
C ILE A 327 20.79 13.25 16.27
N LEU A 328 19.80 12.86 15.44
CA LEU A 328 19.40 13.64 14.29
C LEU A 328 18.85 15.02 14.67
N GLY A 329 18.02 15.11 15.70
CA GLY A 329 17.54 16.40 16.20
C GLY A 329 18.66 17.32 16.68
N LYS A 330 19.58 16.81 17.50
CA LYS A 330 20.72 17.61 17.97
C LYS A 330 21.69 18.00 16.84
N LEU A 331 21.82 17.19 15.80
CA LEU A 331 22.56 17.58 14.59
C LEU A 331 21.87 18.73 13.87
N ILE A 332 20.53 18.71 13.74
CA ILE A 332 19.76 19.81 13.14
C ILE A 332 19.94 21.11 13.93
N ASP A 333 19.89 21.04 15.26
CA ASP A 333 20.07 22.21 16.14
C ASP A 333 21.45 22.85 16.01
N GLU A 334 22.50 22.06 15.76
CA GLU A 334 23.87 22.55 15.58
C GLU A 334 24.08 23.30 14.24
N PHE A 335 23.16 23.14 13.28
CA PHE A 335 23.15 23.94 12.04
C PHE A 335 22.39 25.26 12.18
N ASP A 336 21.67 25.48 13.30
CA ASP A 336 20.96 26.72 13.58
C ASP A 336 21.82 27.66 14.45
N ASP A 337 22.46 28.64 13.81
CA ASP A 337 23.34 29.62 14.45
C ASP A 337 22.63 30.49 15.52
N SER A 338 21.30 30.59 15.46
CA SER A 338 20.51 31.51 16.29
C SER A 338 20.34 31.05 17.75
N LYS A 339 20.52 29.76 18.05
CA LYS A 339 20.34 29.17 19.39
C LYS A 339 21.58 28.47 19.97
N ARG A 340 22.73 28.49 19.28
CA ARG A 340 24.03 27.96 19.76
C ARG A 340 24.41 28.41 21.17
N ALA A 341 23.99 29.61 21.58
CA ALA A 341 24.31 30.21 22.89
C ALA A 341 23.39 29.76 24.05
N SER A 342 22.28 29.08 23.76
CA SER A 342 21.27 28.66 24.76
C SER A 342 21.33 27.18 25.14
N LEU A 343 22.25 26.42 24.54
CA LEU A 343 22.43 25.00 24.81
C LEU A 343 23.41 24.80 25.96
N ASP A 344 22.98 24.08 26.98
CA ASP A 344 23.79 23.75 28.15
C ASP A 344 25.04 22.93 27.72
N PRO A 345 26.27 23.42 27.96
CA PRO A 345 27.50 22.75 27.49
C PRO A 345 27.72 21.34 28.06
N ASN A 346 27.03 20.99 29.14
CA ASN A 346 27.16 19.72 29.86
C ASN A 346 26.19 18.60 29.40
N ASP A 347 25.35 18.85 28.39
CA ASP A 347 24.45 17.82 27.88
C ASP A 347 25.21 16.72 27.12
N LYS A 348 25.25 15.50 27.70
CA LYS A 348 25.91 14.32 27.09
C LYS A 348 25.41 14.00 25.68
N SER A 349 24.14 14.30 25.36
CA SER A 349 23.59 14.13 24.01
C SER A 349 24.16 15.11 22.99
N LEU A 350 24.56 16.31 23.41
CA LEU A 350 25.18 17.32 22.53
C LEU A 350 26.64 16.96 22.25
N GLN A 351 27.37 16.44 23.24
CA GLN A 351 28.73 15.93 23.07
C GLN A 351 28.77 14.73 22.11
N LEU A 352 27.80 13.81 22.22
CA LEU A 352 27.68 12.67 21.33
C LEU A 352 27.37 13.10 19.88
N ALA A 353 26.47 14.07 19.69
CA ALA A 353 26.16 14.63 18.37
C ALA A 353 27.39 15.33 17.75
N ARG A 354 28.16 16.09 18.53
CA ARG A 354 29.42 16.71 18.08
C ARG A 354 30.49 15.67 17.75
N TYR A 355 30.59 14.60 18.52
CA TYR A 355 31.50 13.49 18.23
C TYR A 355 31.17 12.80 16.90
N PHE A 356 29.88 12.52 16.63
CA PHE A 356 29.45 11.94 15.36
C PHE A 356 29.59 12.89 14.17
N LYS A 357 29.40 14.20 14.38
CA LYS A 357 29.69 15.22 13.36
C LYS A 357 31.17 15.24 12.98
N ASN A 358 32.06 15.19 13.97
CA ASN A 358 33.50 15.22 13.75
C ASN A 358 34.04 13.89 13.22
N ASN A 359 33.38 12.77 13.53
CA ASN A 359 33.77 11.42 13.10
C ASN A 359 32.59 10.69 12.42
N PRO A 360 32.29 10.96 11.14
CA PRO A 360 31.20 10.29 10.42
C PRO A 360 31.40 8.77 10.33
N LEU A 361 32.65 8.28 10.31
CA LEU A 361 32.95 6.84 10.38
C LEU A 361 32.47 6.19 11.69
N ALA A 362 32.49 6.91 12.82
CA ALA A 362 32.00 6.38 14.09
C ALA A 362 30.48 6.17 14.06
N LEU A 363 29.74 7.07 13.40
CA LEU A 363 28.29 6.93 13.22
C LEU A 363 27.96 5.71 12.36
N ILE A 364 28.68 5.53 11.25
CA ILE A 364 28.55 4.35 10.39
C ILE A 364 28.87 3.07 11.18
N GLY A 365 29.92 3.09 12.01
CA GLY A 365 30.28 1.96 12.88
C GLY A 365 29.16 1.59 13.86
N VAL A 366 28.52 2.56 14.52
CA VAL A 366 27.39 2.32 15.43
C VAL A 366 26.17 1.78 14.69
N LEU A 367 25.84 2.33 13.52
CA LEU A 367 24.73 1.83 12.70
C LEU A 367 24.99 0.41 12.18
N PHE A 368 26.24 0.11 11.79
CA PHE A 368 26.66 -1.23 11.37
C PHE A 368 26.57 -2.24 12.52
N MET A 369 27.02 -1.86 13.72
CA MET A 369 26.82 -2.66 14.94
C MET A 369 25.34 -2.90 15.25
N GLY A 370 24.48 -1.89 15.04
CA GLY A 370 23.04 -2.04 15.13
C GLY A 370 22.48 -3.05 14.12
N GLY A 371 22.93 -3.01 12.87
CA GLY A 371 22.57 -3.97 11.83
C GLY A 371 22.99 -5.40 12.17
N LEU A 372 24.23 -5.58 12.64
CA LEU A 372 24.75 -6.87 13.13
C LEU A 372 23.93 -7.41 14.30
N ALA A 373 23.57 -6.57 15.27
CA ALA A 373 22.74 -6.96 16.40
C ALA A 373 21.34 -7.42 15.95
N ILE A 374 20.73 -6.75 14.94
CA ILE A 374 19.45 -7.17 14.37
C ILE A 374 19.59 -8.53 13.67
N ALA A 375 20.63 -8.71 12.86
CA ALA A 375 20.89 -9.98 12.17
C ALA A 375 21.10 -11.14 13.16
N ALA A 376 21.92 -10.92 14.19
CA ALA A 376 22.17 -11.89 15.25
C ALA A 376 20.88 -12.23 16.02
N ARG A 377 20.06 -11.23 16.38
CA ARG A 377 18.75 -11.44 17.01
C ARG A 377 17.86 -12.33 16.14
N VAL A 378 17.69 -11.99 14.86
CA VAL A 378 16.80 -12.72 13.95
C VAL A 378 17.29 -14.17 13.79
N TYR A 379 18.59 -14.38 13.60
CA TYR A 379 19.17 -15.71 13.50
C TYR A 379 18.94 -16.54 14.77
N CYS A 380 19.29 -16.00 15.94
CA CYS A 380 19.12 -16.71 17.22
C CYS A 380 17.66 -17.07 17.50
N MET A 381 16.74 -16.14 17.22
CA MET A 381 15.31 -16.36 17.46
C MET A 381 14.69 -17.33 16.45
N HIS A 382 15.10 -17.25 15.17
CA HIS A 382 14.67 -18.21 14.15
C HIS A 382 15.13 -19.63 14.49
N THR A 383 16.41 -19.82 14.83
CA THR A 383 16.94 -21.14 15.21
C THR A 383 16.27 -21.67 16.48
N ALA A 384 16.02 -20.83 17.48
CA ALA A 384 15.28 -21.22 18.68
C ALA A 384 13.85 -21.69 18.35
N GLY A 385 13.15 -20.97 17.47
CA GLY A 385 11.83 -21.36 16.98
C GLY A 385 11.84 -22.73 16.30
N GLN A 386 12.78 -22.96 15.38
CA GLN A 386 12.91 -24.25 14.68
C GLN A 386 13.19 -25.41 15.65
N LEU A 387 14.02 -25.20 16.67
CA LEU A 387 14.28 -26.22 17.69
C LEU A 387 13.02 -26.57 18.51
N VAL A 388 12.23 -25.56 18.90
CA VAL A 388 10.94 -25.78 19.58
C VAL A 388 9.98 -26.55 18.68
N ILE A 389 9.85 -26.16 17.41
CA ILE A 389 8.97 -26.82 16.42
C ILE A 389 9.37 -28.29 16.25
N ASN A 390 10.67 -28.55 16.06
CA ASN A 390 11.17 -29.90 15.87
C ASN A 390 10.95 -30.78 17.10
N ASN A 391 11.16 -30.25 18.31
CA ASN A 391 10.90 -30.99 19.54
C ASN A 391 9.40 -31.27 19.74
N LEU A 392 8.54 -30.28 19.44
CA LEU A 392 7.10 -30.41 19.52
C LEU A 392 6.59 -31.48 18.55
N ARG A 393 7.07 -31.46 17.30
CA ARG A 393 6.74 -32.49 16.29
C ARG A 393 7.16 -33.88 16.74
N LYS A 394 8.38 -34.05 17.25
CA LYS A 394 8.86 -35.35 17.77
C LYS A 394 8.00 -35.85 18.93
N THR A 395 7.70 -34.97 19.89
CA THR A 395 6.93 -35.34 21.09
C THR A 395 5.49 -35.69 20.76
N VAL A 396 4.82 -34.88 19.95
CA VAL A 396 3.43 -35.12 19.53
C VAL A 396 3.35 -36.36 18.65
N PHE A 397 4.27 -36.53 17.70
CA PHE A 397 4.30 -37.72 16.85
C PHE A 397 4.52 -39.00 17.67
N ASN A 398 5.43 -38.98 18.65
CA ASN A 398 5.61 -40.10 19.58
C ASN A 398 4.34 -40.38 20.39
N SER A 399 3.63 -39.34 20.86
CA SER A 399 2.37 -39.54 21.59
C SER A 399 1.26 -40.09 20.69
N VAL A 400 1.15 -39.61 19.44
CA VAL A 400 0.18 -40.10 18.45
C VAL A 400 0.40 -41.57 18.11
N LEU A 401 1.65 -41.99 17.86
CA LEU A 401 1.97 -43.40 17.56
C LEU A 401 1.62 -44.36 18.71
N ARG A 402 1.54 -43.84 19.93
CA ARG A 402 1.19 -44.61 21.13
C ARG A 402 -0.31 -44.76 21.34
N GLN A 403 -1.15 -44.11 20.52
CA GLN A 403 -2.60 -44.15 20.70
C GLN A 403 -3.23 -45.47 20.24
N ASP A 404 -4.38 -45.78 20.80
CA ASP A 404 -5.21 -46.95 20.48
C ASP A 404 -5.84 -46.87 19.08
N MET A 405 -6.20 -48.02 18.48
CA MET A 405 -6.80 -48.02 17.13
C MET A 405 -8.11 -47.22 17.08
N ALA A 406 -8.91 -47.23 18.15
CA ALA A 406 -10.17 -46.48 18.21
C ALA A 406 -9.96 -44.94 18.16
N PHE A 407 -8.76 -44.45 18.46
CA PHE A 407 -8.39 -43.06 18.21
C PHE A 407 -8.23 -42.77 16.72
N PHE A 408 -7.56 -43.66 15.98
CA PHE A 408 -7.35 -43.52 14.54
C PHE A 408 -8.63 -43.73 13.73
N ASP A 409 -9.57 -44.53 14.23
CA ASP A 409 -10.89 -44.69 13.62
C ASP A 409 -11.75 -43.42 13.76
N LYS A 410 -11.57 -42.67 14.87
CA LYS A 410 -12.32 -41.43 15.15
C LYS A 410 -11.69 -40.19 14.51
N ASN A 411 -10.36 -40.15 14.39
CA ASN A 411 -9.62 -38.96 13.95
C ASN A 411 -9.02 -39.19 12.56
N LYS A 412 -9.36 -38.31 11.60
CA LYS A 412 -8.80 -38.40 10.25
C LYS A 412 -7.29 -38.16 10.29
N VAL A 413 -6.53 -39.04 9.65
CA VAL A 413 -5.06 -38.92 9.55
C VAL A 413 -4.63 -37.56 9.00
N GLY A 414 -5.35 -37.03 8.00
CA GLY A 414 -5.08 -35.70 7.44
C GLY A 414 -5.21 -34.56 8.46
N GLU A 415 -6.11 -34.67 9.44
CA GLU A 415 -6.24 -33.68 10.51
C GLU A 415 -5.03 -33.72 11.45
N ILE A 416 -4.58 -34.92 11.83
CA ILE A 416 -3.40 -35.12 12.68
C ILE A 416 -2.15 -34.56 11.98
N VAL A 417 -1.96 -34.87 10.69
CA VAL A 417 -0.85 -34.34 9.89
C VAL A 417 -0.92 -32.82 9.79
N SER A 418 -2.11 -32.24 9.59
CA SER A 418 -2.31 -30.79 9.55
C SER A 418 -1.97 -30.13 10.89
N ARG A 419 -2.37 -30.71 12.03
CA ARG A 419 -1.98 -30.23 13.36
C ARG A 419 -0.45 -30.31 13.55
N LEU A 420 0.18 -31.42 13.16
CA LEU A 420 1.63 -31.59 13.29
C LEU A 420 2.45 -30.64 12.40
N SER A 421 1.92 -30.29 11.22
CA SER A 421 2.57 -29.38 10.29
C SER A 421 2.27 -27.92 10.64
N THR A 422 1.00 -27.51 10.60
CA THR A 422 0.54 -26.12 10.67
C THR A 422 0.49 -25.60 12.11
N ASP A 423 -0.19 -26.31 13.01
CA ASP A 423 -0.34 -25.83 14.40
C ASP A 423 1.02 -25.78 15.10
N ALA A 424 1.91 -26.75 14.82
CA ALA A 424 3.24 -26.77 15.43
C ALA A 424 4.09 -25.57 14.98
N LEU A 425 3.96 -25.17 13.71
CA LEU A 425 4.60 -23.96 13.19
C LEU A 425 4.07 -22.70 13.88
N ILE A 426 2.73 -22.56 13.99
CA ILE A 426 2.10 -21.39 14.62
C ILE A 426 2.56 -21.26 16.08
N VAL A 427 2.54 -22.36 16.85
CA VAL A 427 3.00 -22.36 18.24
C VAL A 427 4.49 -22.01 18.33
N GLY A 428 5.33 -22.63 17.51
CA GLY A 428 6.77 -22.37 17.52
C GLY A 428 7.14 -20.92 17.21
N TYR A 429 6.52 -20.32 16.19
CA TYR A 429 6.75 -18.91 15.85
C TYR A 429 6.16 -17.96 16.89
N SER A 430 5.03 -18.32 17.51
CA SER A 430 4.41 -17.52 18.58
C SER A 430 5.34 -17.34 19.78
N VAL A 431 6.09 -18.38 20.15
CA VAL A 431 7.01 -18.37 21.31
C VAL A 431 8.40 -17.82 20.99
N SER A 432 8.75 -17.71 19.70
CA SER A 432 10.08 -17.26 19.25
C SER A 432 10.01 -15.90 18.56
N MET A 433 9.77 -15.87 17.24
CA MET A 433 9.77 -14.66 16.42
C MET A 433 8.73 -13.64 16.90
N ASN A 434 7.48 -14.05 17.07
CA ASN A 434 6.41 -13.15 17.46
C ASN A 434 6.66 -12.56 18.85
N LEU A 435 7.15 -13.38 19.79
CA LEU A 435 7.56 -12.90 21.11
C LEU A 435 8.66 -11.84 21.01
N SER A 436 9.68 -12.06 20.17
CA SER A 436 10.75 -11.08 19.99
C SER A 436 10.24 -9.78 19.37
N ASP A 437 9.32 -9.85 18.42
CA ASP A 437 8.78 -8.68 17.75
C ASP A 437 7.80 -7.91 18.66
N GLY A 438 7.03 -8.62 19.49
CA GLY A 438 6.24 -8.05 20.58
C GLY A 438 7.12 -7.36 21.62
N ALA A 439 8.18 -8.02 22.09
CA ALA A 439 9.13 -7.41 23.03
C ALA A 439 9.79 -6.15 22.45
N ARG A 440 10.19 -6.18 21.17
CA ARG A 440 10.73 -5.01 20.47
C ARG A 440 9.72 -3.87 20.45
N ALA A 441 8.48 -4.18 20.06
CA ALA A 441 7.41 -3.21 19.98
C ALA A 441 7.10 -2.60 21.36
N LEU A 442 7.17 -3.38 22.45
CA LEU A 442 6.98 -2.88 23.83
C LEU A 442 8.09 -1.90 24.20
N VAL A 443 9.35 -2.32 24.06
CA VAL A 443 10.53 -1.49 24.39
C VAL A 443 10.53 -0.21 23.57
N THR A 444 10.23 -0.32 22.28
CA THR A 444 10.22 0.83 21.37
C THR A 444 9.05 1.77 21.64
N CYS A 445 7.86 1.25 21.94
CA CYS A 445 6.69 2.06 22.30
C CYS A 445 6.90 2.81 23.62
N LEU A 446 7.37 2.13 24.67
CA LEU A 446 7.66 2.74 25.97
C LEU A 446 8.82 3.74 25.86
N GLY A 447 9.90 3.36 25.16
CA GLY A 447 11.07 4.21 24.97
C GLY A 447 10.76 5.47 24.16
N SER A 448 10.06 5.34 23.03
CA SER A 448 9.65 6.50 22.21
C SER A 448 8.67 7.40 22.94
N SER A 449 7.66 6.84 23.63
CA SER A 449 6.70 7.63 24.40
C SER A 449 7.37 8.37 25.57
N GLY A 450 8.30 7.73 26.28
CA GLY A 450 9.09 8.37 27.33
C GLY A 450 9.97 9.50 26.78
N LEU A 451 10.62 9.29 25.64
CA LEU A 451 11.44 10.31 24.97
C LEU A 451 10.61 11.47 24.40
N MET A 452 9.37 11.24 23.96
CA MET A 452 8.45 12.31 23.56
C MET A 452 8.11 13.23 24.74
N VAL A 453 7.74 12.65 25.88
CA VAL A 453 7.43 13.42 27.10
C VAL A 453 8.65 14.19 27.58
N TYR A 454 9.83 13.56 27.53
CA TYR A 454 11.09 14.23 27.87
C TYR A 454 11.42 15.40 26.92
N THR A 455 11.10 15.28 25.63
CA THR A 455 11.46 16.30 24.62
C THR A 455 10.56 17.53 24.71
N SER A 456 9.23 17.34 24.77
CA SER A 456 8.31 18.46 24.98
C SER A 456 7.00 18.00 25.61
N PRO A 457 6.78 18.30 26.91
CA PRO A 457 5.51 18.06 27.56
C PRO A 457 4.35 18.84 26.91
N ALA A 458 4.63 20.00 26.30
CA ALA A 458 3.63 20.84 25.66
C ALA A 458 3.06 20.18 24.38
N LEU A 459 3.90 19.59 23.54
CA LEU A 459 3.46 18.83 22.36
C LEU A 459 2.71 17.55 22.75
N CYS A 460 3.11 16.91 23.85
CA CYS A 460 2.41 15.72 24.37
C CYS A 460 0.96 16.00 24.76
N LYS A 461 0.63 17.20 25.28
CA LYS A 461 -0.76 17.58 25.59
C LYS A 461 -1.64 17.60 24.34
N VAL A 462 -1.12 18.13 23.23
CA VAL A 462 -1.82 18.12 21.94
C VAL A 462 -2.05 16.68 21.48
N MET A 463 -1.01 15.85 21.62
CA MET A 463 -1.05 14.43 21.25
C MET A 463 -2.08 13.64 22.06
N PHE A 464 -2.25 13.99 23.34
CA PHE A 464 -3.26 13.40 24.21
C PHE A 464 -4.70 13.68 23.74
N VAL A 465 -4.94 14.79 23.03
CA VAL A 465 -6.24 15.11 22.43
C VAL A 465 -6.40 14.45 21.06
N VAL A 466 -5.34 14.37 20.27
CA VAL A 466 -5.35 13.80 18.91
C VAL A 466 -5.49 12.27 18.94
N ILE A 467 -4.85 11.58 19.88
CA ILE A 467 -4.86 10.11 19.98
C ILE A 467 -6.29 9.56 20.12
N PRO A 468 -7.16 10.05 21.03
CA PRO A 468 -8.55 9.62 21.12
C PRO A 468 -9.34 9.77 19.82
N ILE A 469 -9.06 10.80 19.03
CA ILE A 469 -9.72 11.02 17.73
C ILE A 469 -9.29 9.93 16.74
N ILE A 470 -7.99 9.62 16.67
CA ILE A 470 -7.46 8.54 15.83
C ILE A 470 -8.09 7.20 16.23
N VAL A 471 -8.08 6.88 17.53
CA VAL A 471 -8.62 5.62 18.06
C VAL A 471 -10.14 5.54 17.85
N GLY A 472 -10.86 6.64 18.05
CA GLY A 472 -12.31 6.73 17.83
C GLY A 472 -12.68 6.47 16.38
N SER A 473 -12.02 7.15 15.43
CA SER A 473 -12.20 6.92 13.99
C SER A 473 -11.92 5.46 13.63
N PHE A 474 -10.81 4.90 14.11
CA PHE A 474 -10.46 3.50 13.85
C PHE A 474 -11.48 2.52 14.44
N ALA A 475 -12.02 2.79 15.64
CA ALA A 475 -13.02 1.94 16.27
C ALA A 475 -14.36 1.92 15.49
N ILE A 476 -14.80 3.06 14.98
CA ILE A 476 -16.06 3.18 14.21
C ILE A 476 -15.93 2.43 12.88
N PHE A 477 -14.92 2.78 12.07
CA PHE A 477 -14.73 2.16 10.76
C PHE A 477 -14.25 0.70 10.87
N GLY A 478 -13.49 0.35 11.91
CA GLY A 478 -13.05 -1.01 12.17
C GLY A 478 -14.21 -1.96 12.51
N LYS A 479 -15.23 -1.50 13.27
CA LYS A 479 -16.46 -2.28 13.49
C LYS A 479 -17.21 -2.52 12.18
N LEU A 480 -17.31 -1.50 11.33
CA LEU A 480 -17.97 -1.61 10.03
C LEU A 480 -17.25 -2.61 9.12
N GLN A 481 -15.91 -2.52 9.03
CA GLN A 481 -15.10 -3.48 8.27
C GLN A 481 -15.29 -4.90 8.80
N ARG A 482 -15.20 -5.10 10.12
CA ARG A 482 -15.36 -6.43 10.73
C ARG A 482 -16.72 -7.05 10.38
N LYS A 483 -17.80 -6.28 10.42
CA LYS A 483 -19.15 -6.74 10.06
C LYS A 483 -19.20 -7.28 8.63
N TYR A 484 -18.71 -6.51 7.66
CA TYR A 484 -18.75 -6.94 6.25
C TYR A 484 -17.77 -8.06 5.93
N THR A 485 -16.60 -8.11 6.57
CA THR A 485 -15.69 -9.25 6.43
C THR A 485 -16.32 -10.53 6.95
N MET A 486 -17.09 -10.50 8.05
CA MET A 486 -17.83 -11.67 8.52
C MET A 486 -18.93 -12.11 7.54
N GLN A 487 -19.70 -11.16 6.99
CA GLN A 487 -20.72 -11.46 5.97
C GLN A 487 -20.09 -12.06 4.69
N MET A 488 -18.92 -11.56 4.29
CA MET A 488 -18.19 -12.09 3.14
C MET A 488 -17.79 -13.55 3.37
N GLN A 489 -17.25 -13.87 4.55
CA GLN A 489 -16.89 -15.24 4.91
C GLN A 489 -18.11 -16.18 4.94
N GLU A 490 -19.26 -15.70 5.40
CA GLU A 490 -20.51 -16.48 5.42
C GLU A 490 -21.05 -16.74 4.00
N ALA A 491 -21.05 -15.73 3.12
CA ALA A 491 -21.44 -15.87 1.73
C ALA A 491 -20.53 -16.86 0.98
N VAL A 492 -19.21 -16.77 1.18
CA VAL A 492 -18.22 -17.71 0.62
C VAL A 492 -18.45 -19.13 1.14
N ALA A 493 -18.69 -19.29 2.45
CA ALA A 493 -18.97 -20.60 3.03
C ALA A 493 -20.25 -21.22 2.45
N SER A 494 -21.31 -20.44 2.26
CA SER A 494 -22.56 -20.89 1.62
C SER A 494 -22.32 -21.35 0.17
N ALA A 495 -21.56 -20.60 -0.63
CA ALA A 495 -21.23 -20.99 -2.00
C ALA A 495 -20.37 -22.27 -2.04
N ASN A 496 -19.37 -22.38 -1.15
CA ASN A 496 -18.55 -23.57 -1.04
C ASN A 496 -19.35 -24.81 -0.64
N GLN A 497 -20.34 -24.66 0.24
CA GLN A 497 -21.23 -25.75 0.62
C GLN A 497 -22.03 -26.27 -0.59
N VAL A 498 -22.63 -25.36 -1.37
CA VAL A 498 -23.35 -25.72 -2.60
C VAL A 498 -22.41 -26.42 -3.58
N ALA A 499 -21.23 -25.85 -3.84
CA ALA A 499 -20.24 -26.47 -4.74
C ALA A 499 -19.83 -27.87 -4.27
N THR A 500 -19.56 -28.03 -2.97
CA THR A 500 -19.18 -29.33 -2.39
C THR A 500 -20.30 -30.36 -2.54
N GLU A 501 -21.55 -29.98 -2.24
CA GLU A 501 -22.70 -30.87 -2.36
C GLU A 501 -22.93 -31.32 -3.80
N ARG A 502 -22.86 -30.39 -4.78
CA ARG A 502 -23.07 -30.71 -6.19
C ARG A 502 -21.94 -31.53 -6.79
N LEU A 503 -20.69 -31.22 -6.48
CA LEU A 503 -19.54 -31.97 -6.98
C LEU A 503 -19.42 -33.35 -6.34
N SER A 504 -19.70 -33.48 -5.04
CA SER A 504 -19.72 -34.77 -4.36
C SER A 504 -20.82 -35.69 -4.91
N ASN A 505 -21.92 -35.13 -5.41
CA ASN A 505 -23.06 -35.87 -5.97
C ASN A 505 -23.19 -35.68 -7.49
N ILE A 506 -22.06 -35.53 -8.19
CA ILE A 506 -22.05 -35.22 -9.63
C ILE A 506 -22.82 -36.26 -10.45
N ARG A 507 -22.80 -37.55 -10.04
CA ARG A 507 -23.55 -38.61 -10.71
C ARG A 507 -25.05 -38.33 -10.73
N THR A 508 -25.63 -37.88 -9.61
CA THR A 508 -27.05 -37.54 -9.51
C THR A 508 -27.40 -36.34 -10.38
N VAL A 509 -26.54 -35.32 -10.41
CA VAL A 509 -26.73 -34.13 -11.27
C VAL A 509 -26.74 -34.52 -12.75
N ARG A 510 -25.84 -35.43 -13.17
CA ARG A 510 -25.81 -35.96 -14.55
C ARG A 510 -27.01 -36.83 -14.88
N MET A 511 -27.45 -37.69 -13.96
CA MET A 511 -28.65 -38.52 -14.18
C MET A 511 -29.92 -37.69 -14.36
N LEU A 512 -30.02 -36.55 -13.69
CA LEU A 512 -31.16 -35.63 -13.81
C LEU A 512 -30.99 -34.58 -14.93
N VAL A 513 -29.87 -34.60 -15.67
CA VAL A 513 -29.52 -33.60 -16.71
C VAL A 513 -29.68 -32.16 -16.18
N ALA A 514 -29.28 -31.96 -14.92
CA ALA A 514 -29.52 -30.73 -14.16
C ALA A 514 -28.33 -29.76 -14.18
N GLU A 515 -27.31 -29.98 -15.01
CA GLU A 515 -26.05 -29.23 -14.96
C GLU A 515 -26.25 -27.73 -15.16
N ARG A 516 -27.08 -27.34 -16.13
CA ARG A 516 -27.40 -25.92 -16.38
C ARG A 516 -28.13 -25.28 -15.22
N LYS A 517 -29.02 -26.03 -14.56
CA LYS A 517 -29.78 -25.56 -13.39
C LYS A 517 -28.86 -25.34 -12.19
N GLU A 518 -27.95 -26.28 -11.94
CA GLU A 518 -26.98 -26.16 -10.85
C GLU A 518 -25.93 -25.08 -11.12
N LEU A 519 -25.52 -24.89 -12.39
CA LEU A 519 -24.67 -23.76 -12.79
C LEU A 519 -25.36 -22.42 -12.51
N ALA A 520 -26.65 -22.27 -12.83
CA ALA A 520 -27.41 -21.06 -12.52
C ALA A 520 -27.52 -20.83 -11.00
N ALA A 521 -27.83 -21.88 -10.23
CA ALA A 521 -27.91 -21.78 -8.76
C ALA A 521 -26.57 -21.38 -8.12
N TYR A 522 -25.44 -21.87 -8.67
CA TYR A 522 -24.12 -21.43 -8.23
C TYR A 522 -23.82 -20.00 -8.65
N ALA A 523 -24.21 -19.59 -9.87
CA ALA A 523 -24.04 -18.21 -10.34
C ALA A 523 -24.78 -17.20 -9.44
N ASP A 524 -25.99 -17.54 -8.97
CA ASP A 524 -26.73 -16.72 -8.00
C ASP A 524 -25.97 -16.53 -6.69
N LYS A 525 -25.27 -17.57 -6.22
CA LYS A 525 -24.41 -17.51 -5.02
C LYS A 525 -23.16 -16.68 -5.24
N ILE A 526 -22.56 -16.72 -6.42
CA ILE A 526 -21.44 -15.85 -6.78
C ILE A 526 -21.88 -14.37 -6.83
N GLU A 527 -23.09 -14.09 -7.34
CA GLU A 527 -23.64 -12.73 -7.35
C GLU A 527 -23.90 -12.21 -5.91
N GLU A 528 -24.34 -13.08 -4.99
CA GLU A 528 -24.44 -12.75 -3.57
C GLU A 528 -23.08 -12.35 -2.98
N ILE A 529 -22.03 -13.12 -3.27
CA ILE A 529 -20.64 -12.80 -2.89
C ILE A 529 -20.20 -11.46 -3.48
N TRP A 530 -20.51 -11.18 -4.75
CA TRP A 530 -20.17 -9.91 -5.39
C TRP A 530 -20.80 -8.71 -4.68
N ARG A 531 -22.09 -8.77 -4.35
CA ARG A 531 -22.79 -7.69 -3.64
C ARG A 531 -22.21 -7.44 -2.25
N VAL A 532 -21.84 -8.50 -1.53
CA VAL A 532 -21.21 -8.38 -0.20
C VAL A 532 -19.77 -7.85 -0.33
N SER A 533 -19.01 -8.37 -1.27
CA SER A 533 -17.64 -7.94 -1.58
C SER A 533 -17.56 -6.45 -1.93
N LYS A 534 -18.52 -5.93 -2.71
CA LYS A 534 -18.60 -4.50 -3.02
C LYS A 534 -18.77 -3.64 -1.75
N LYS A 535 -19.62 -4.08 -0.81
CA LYS A 535 -19.83 -3.39 0.47
C LYS A 535 -18.61 -3.51 1.39
N GLU A 536 -17.97 -4.67 1.44
CA GLU A 536 -16.72 -4.88 2.17
C GLU A 536 -15.61 -3.98 1.63
N GLY A 537 -15.47 -3.90 0.30
CA GLY A 537 -14.50 -3.04 -0.38
C GLY A 537 -14.70 -1.57 -0.03
N LEU A 538 -15.95 -1.08 -0.04
CA LEU A 538 -16.28 0.28 0.38
C LEU A 538 -15.95 0.53 1.86
N ALA A 539 -16.31 -0.39 2.75
CA ALA A 539 -16.00 -0.28 4.17
C ALA A 539 -14.49 -0.28 4.42
N LYS A 540 -13.75 -1.17 3.76
CA LYS A 540 -12.29 -1.24 3.82
C LYS A 540 -11.66 0.06 3.30
N GLY A 541 -12.10 0.56 2.14
CA GLY A 541 -11.64 1.83 1.58
C GLY A 541 -11.88 3.01 2.51
N SER A 542 -13.10 3.10 3.10
CA SER A 542 -13.44 4.14 4.07
C SER A 542 -12.58 4.11 5.34
N MET A 543 -12.19 2.91 5.81
CA MET A 543 -11.30 2.77 6.96
C MET A 543 -9.90 3.29 6.65
N TYR A 544 -9.29 2.85 5.55
CA TYR A 544 -7.94 3.31 5.18
C TYR A 544 -7.92 4.81 4.90
N GLY A 545 -8.93 5.34 4.20
CA GLY A 545 -9.06 6.77 3.94
C GLY A 545 -9.17 7.59 5.22
N SER A 546 -10.05 7.17 6.15
CA SER A 546 -10.26 7.88 7.43
C SER A 546 -9.03 7.83 8.33
N PHE A 547 -8.34 6.69 8.39
CA PHE A 547 -7.08 6.55 9.13
C PHE A 547 -6.00 7.47 8.57
N GLN A 548 -5.82 7.48 7.24
CA GLN A 548 -4.82 8.32 6.58
C GLN A 548 -5.13 9.81 6.74
N PHE A 549 -6.39 10.21 6.57
CA PHE A 549 -6.84 11.59 6.77
C PHE A 549 -6.58 12.07 8.20
N THR A 550 -6.95 11.27 9.20
CA THR A 550 -6.68 11.63 10.61
C THR A 550 -5.17 11.72 10.88
N GLY A 551 -4.37 10.85 10.26
CA GLY A 551 -2.91 10.92 10.30
C GLY A 551 -2.35 12.23 9.73
N TYR A 552 -2.89 12.72 8.60
CA TYR A 552 -2.48 14.00 8.02
C TYR A 552 -2.87 15.21 8.87
N ILE A 553 -4.07 15.18 9.47
CA ILE A 553 -4.49 16.22 10.42
C ILE A 553 -3.62 16.22 11.65
N ALA A 554 -3.33 15.05 12.23
CA ALA A 554 -2.42 14.91 13.37
C ALA A 554 -1.03 15.48 13.02
N LEU A 555 -0.49 15.02 11.89
CA LEU A 555 0.63 15.57 11.11
C LEU A 555 0.76 17.10 11.23
N SER A 556 -0.21 17.72 10.59
CA SER A 556 -0.28 19.16 10.37
C SER A 556 -0.49 19.93 11.68
N THR A 557 -1.29 19.41 12.59
CA THR A 557 -1.57 20.02 13.90
C THR A 557 -0.32 20.09 14.76
N ILE A 558 0.46 19.00 14.81
CA ILE A 558 1.75 18.96 15.53
C ILE A 558 2.71 19.99 14.97
N LEU A 559 2.85 20.04 13.64
CA LEU A 559 3.78 20.96 12.99
C LEU A 559 3.35 22.41 13.15
N PHE A 560 2.07 22.72 13.03
CA PHE A 560 1.55 24.07 13.20
C PHE A 560 1.74 24.57 14.63
N TYR A 561 1.34 23.76 15.62
CA TYR A 561 1.53 24.12 17.02
C TYR A 561 3.01 24.14 17.42
N GLY A 562 3.80 23.17 16.95
CA GLY A 562 5.25 23.11 17.15
C GLY A 562 6.00 24.30 16.55
N SER A 563 5.60 24.76 15.36
CA SER A 563 6.14 25.97 14.74
C SER A 563 5.88 27.22 15.58
N ASN A 564 4.67 27.34 16.15
CA ASN A 564 4.35 28.43 17.07
C ASN A 564 5.21 28.37 18.36
N LEU A 565 5.49 27.17 18.89
CA LEU A 565 6.39 27.00 20.03
C LEU A 565 7.84 27.38 19.70
N ILE A 566 8.31 27.06 18.49
CA ILE A 566 9.63 27.49 18.00
C ILE A 566 9.68 29.01 17.93
N HIS A 567 8.62 29.65 17.41
CA HIS A 567 8.52 31.11 17.32
C HIS A 567 8.58 31.79 18.70
N GLN A 568 7.98 31.18 19.72
CA GLN A 568 8.04 31.64 21.12
C GLN A 568 9.39 31.38 21.80
N GLY A 569 10.31 30.68 21.13
CA GLY A 569 11.62 30.32 21.68
C GLY A 569 11.61 29.08 22.59
N LEU A 570 10.45 28.48 22.87
CA LEU A 570 10.27 27.37 23.82
C LEU A 570 10.71 25.99 23.29
N LEU A 571 10.93 25.86 21.97
CA LEU A 571 11.31 24.62 21.30
C LEU A 571 12.37 24.91 20.22
N THR A 572 13.26 23.96 19.95
CA THR A 572 14.18 24.00 18.79
C THR A 572 13.63 23.25 17.58
N TYR A 573 14.18 23.50 16.39
CA TYR A 573 13.81 22.76 15.17
C TYR A 573 14.18 21.28 15.28
N GLY A 574 15.31 20.96 15.90
CA GLY A 574 15.76 19.62 16.18
C GLY A 574 14.85 18.89 17.17
N GLU A 575 14.40 19.55 18.23
CA GLU A 575 13.46 18.97 19.19
C GLU A 575 12.10 18.67 18.55
N LEU A 576 11.58 19.55 17.69
CA LEU A 576 10.36 19.28 16.93
C LEU A 576 10.54 18.08 15.98
N SER A 577 11.67 18.01 15.28
CA SER A 577 11.96 16.93 14.34
C SER A 577 12.11 15.58 15.06
N SER A 578 12.84 15.54 16.17
CA SER A 578 12.94 14.37 17.03
C SER A 578 11.58 13.94 17.56
N PHE A 579 10.75 14.90 18.01
CA PHE A 579 9.40 14.62 18.50
C PHE A 579 8.53 13.95 17.43
N CYS A 580 8.51 14.47 16.20
CA CYS A 580 7.76 13.87 15.09
C CYS A 580 8.22 12.45 14.77
N LEU A 581 9.53 12.21 14.75
CA LEU A 581 10.09 10.88 14.51
C LEU A 581 9.71 9.89 15.64
N TYR A 582 9.76 10.32 16.90
CA TYR A 582 9.31 9.50 18.01
C TYR A 582 7.81 9.23 17.99
N ALA A 583 6.99 10.19 17.55
CA ALA A 583 5.54 10.01 17.40
C ALA A 583 5.21 8.92 16.38
N VAL A 584 5.84 8.96 15.19
CA VAL A 584 5.67 7.94 14.15
C VAL A 584 6.18 6.58 14.64
N LEU A 585 7.31 6.56 15.33
CA LEU A 585 7.90 5.35 15.89
C LEU A 585 7.00 4.70 16.96
N SER A 586 6.40 5.52 17.83
CA SER A 586 5.46 5.06 18.85
C SER A 586 4.19 4.48 18.20
N ALA A 587 3.62 5.17 17.21
CA ALA A 587 2.46 4.70 16.47
C ALA A 587 2.70 3.37 15.74
N ALA A 588 3.84 3.24 15.05
CA ALA A 588 4.23 2.00 14.38
C ALA A 588 4.44 0.84 15.39
N SER A 589 5.03 1.14 16.55
CA SER A 589 5.24 0.16 17.61
C SER A 589 3.92 -0.31 18.22
N LEU A 590 2.95 0.60 18.41
CA LEU A 590 1.61 0.25 18.88
C LEU A 590 0.88 -0.67 17.89
N SER A 591 1.01 -0.42 16.58
CA SER A 591 0.47 -1.31 15.54
C SER A 591 1.11 -2.71 15.61
N ASN A 592 2.44 -2.77 15.74
CA ASN A 592 3.15 -4.04 15.88
C ASN A 592 2.75 -4.79 17.17
N MET A 593 2.45 -4.07 18.25
CA MET A 593 1.89 -4.65 19.48
C MET A 593 0.57 -5.38 19.24
N SER A 594 -0.33 -4.72 18.51
CA SER A 594 -1.62 -5.32 18.16
C SER A 594 -1.45 -6.57 17.29
N GLY A 595 -0.50 -6.54 16.35
CA GLY A 595 -0.14 -7.71 15.54
C GLY A 595 0.38 -8.87 16.40
N PHE A 596 1.29 -8.59 17.34
CA PHE A 596 1.79 -9.58 18.29
C PHE A 596 0.67 -10.21 19.12
N PHE A 597 -0.26 -9.41 19.67
CA PHE A 597 -1.38 -9.93 20.46
C PHE A 597 -2.24 -10.89 19.64
N LEU A 598 -2.55 -10.55 18.38
CA LEU A 598 -3.34 -11.41 17.50
C LEU A 598 -2.64 -12.74 17.19
N GLU A 599 -1.35 -12.69 16.86
CA GLU A 599 -0.57 -13.90 16.58
C GLU A 599 -0.39 -14.77 17.83
N LEU A 600 -0.20 -14.16 19.00
CA LEU A 600 -0.15 -14.89 20.27
C LEU A 600 -1.47 -15.63 20.54
N MET A 601 -2.62 -14.99 20.30
CA MET A 601 -3.93 -15.62 20.47
C MET A 601 -4.15 -16.78 19.48
N LYS A 602 -3.65 -16.67 18.24
CA LYS A 602 -3.64 -17.79 17.28
C LYS A 602 -2.75 -18.94 17.79
N GLY A 603 -1.57 -18.61 18.31
CA GLY A 603 -0.65 -19.57 18.95
C GLY A 603 -1.28 -20.31 20.12
N LEU A 604 -2.00 -19.61 20.99
CA LEU A 604 -2.74 -20.21 22.10
C LEU A 604 -3.79 -21.21 21.60
N GLY A 605 -4.60 -20.83 20.60
CA GLY A 605 -5.59 -21.73 20.00
C GLY A 605 -4.98 -22.99 19.39
N ALA A 606 -3.88 -22.83 18.63
CA ALA A 606 -3.15 -23.95 18.04
C ALA A 606 -2.50 -24.86 19.11
N SER A 607 -1.98 -24.27 20.20
CA SER A 607 -1.32 -25.03 21.26
C SER A 607 -2.26 -25.96 22.02
N ASN A 608 -3.51 -25.53 22.28
CA ASN A 608 -4.49 -26.36 22.99
C ASN A 608 -4.77 -27.67 22.23
N ARG A 609 -4.90 -27.59 20.89
CA ARG A 609 -5.13 -28.77 20.03
C ARG A 609 -3.93 -29.71 19.97
N LEU A 610 -2.72 -29.17 20.11
CA LEU A 610 -1.49 -29.97 20.16
C LEU A 610 -1.24 -30.58 21.53
N PHE A 611 -1.57 -29.88 22.61
CA PHE A 611 -1.47 -30.42 23.97
C PHE A 611 -2.51 -31.50 24.21
N GLU A 612 -3.71 -31.36 23.64
CA GLU A 612 -4.71 -32.44 23.63
C GLU A 612 -4.14 -33.73 23.02
N LEU A 613 -3.41 -33.65 21.91
CA LEU A 613 -2.76 -34.82 21.30
C LEU A 613 -1.55 -35.32 22.09
N LYS A 614 -0.78 -34.40 22.67
CA LYS A 614 0.44 -34.71 23.41
C LYS A 614 0.12 -35.43 24.73
N ASP A 615 -0.84 -34.90 25.48
CA ASP A 615 -1.14 -35.31 26.86
C ASP A 615 -2.22 -36.40 26.93
N ARG A 616 -2.80 -36.81 25.80
CA ARG A 616 -3.74 -37.94 25.72
C ARG A 616 -3.04 -39.25 26.06
N GLN A 617 -3.54 -39.93 27.08
CA GLN A 617 -3.09 -41.28 27.44
C GLN A 617 -3.90 -42.34 26.66
N PRO A 618 -3.24 -43.38 26.12
CA PRO A 618 -3.93 -44.44 25.41
C PRO A 618 -4.76 -45.30 26.37
N LEU A 619 -5.96 -45.70 25.95
CA LEU A 619 -6.80 -46.59 26.79
C LEU A 619 -6.22 -48.00 26.93
N ILE A 620 -5.42 -48.43 25.95
CA ILE A 620 -4.79 -49.76 25.90
C ILE A 620 -3.28 -49.56 26.02
N PRO A 621 -2.60 -50.20 26.99
CA PRO A 621 -1.15 -50.11 27.11
C PRO A 621 -0.47 -50.82 25.93
N LEU A 622 0.61 -50.23 25.41
CA LEU A 622 1.39 -50.80 24.30
C LEU A 622 2.31 -51.95 24.73
N GLU A 623 2.64 -51.99 26.02
CA GLU A 623 3.56 -52.96 26.60
C GLU A 623 2.76 -54.02 27.38
N GLY A 624 3.13 -55.29 27.23
CA GLY A 624 2.46 -56.43 27.89
C GLY A 624 1.74 -57.41 26.95
N GLY A 625 1.83 -57.22 25.62
CA GLY A 625 1.33 -58.16 24.62
C GLY A 625 2.39 -59.19 24.16
N ILE A 626 1.96 -60.30 23.56
CA ILE A 626 2.84 -61.31 22.98
C ILE A 626 3.53 -60.71 21.74
N TYR A 627 4.84 -60.44 21.82
CA TYR A 627 5.63 -59.93 20.69
C TYR A 627 5.90 -61.04 19.66
N LYS A 628 5.44 -60.87 18.41
CA LYS A 628 5.96 -61.66 17.27
C LYS A 628 7.36 -61.16 16.94
N GLY A 629 8.38 -61.98 17.20
CA GLY A 629 9.80 -61.61 17.27
C GLY A 629 10.54 -61.21 15.98
N THR A 630 9.90 -60.64 14.96
CA THR A 630 10.62 -60.32 13.71
C THR A 630 10.01 -59.14 12.94
N VAL A 631 10.27 -57.91 13.38
CA VAL A 631 10.12 -56.71 12.54
C VAL A 631 11.32 -55.78 12.75
N ASN A 632 12.41 -56.02 12.01
CA ASN A 632 13.68 -55.26 12.08
C ASN A 632 13.82 -54.18 10.99
N LYS A 633 12.76 -53.84 10.25
CA LYS A 633 12.77 -52.79 9.21
C LYS A 633 11.62 -51.82 9.42
N GLU A 634 11.85 -50.55 9.07
CA GLU A 634 10.82 -49.51 9.05
C GLU A 634 9.55 -50.03 8.36
N ILE A 635 8.40 -49.88 9.02
CA ILE A 635 7.10 -50.23 8.47
C ILE A 635 6.79 -49.23 7.35
N ARG A 636 7.10 -49.61 6.11
CA ARG A 636 6.78 -48.81 4.93
C ARG A 636 5.36 -49.16 4.50
N CYS A 637 4.37 -48.39 4.95
CA CYS A 637 2.97 -48.53 4.51
C CYS A 637 2.86 -48.08 3.05
N GLY A 638 2.98 -49.02 2.11
CA GLY A 638 2.69 -48.79 0.71
C GLY A 638 1.17 -48.69 0.51
N PHE A 639 0.70 -47.53 0.03
CA PHE A 639 -0.62 -47.46 -0.60
C PHE A 639 -0.54 -48.21 -1.93
N SER A 640 -1.15 -49.40 -2.01
CA SER A 640 -1.57 -49.91 -3.31
C SER A 640 -2.79 -49.10 -3.74
N PHE A 641 -2.64 -48.40 -4.87
CA PHE A 641 -3.72 -47.69 -5.54
C PHE A 641 -4.74 -48.67 -6.14
#